data_AF-A0A2K6V4G5-F1
#
_entry.id   AF-A0A2K6V4G5-F1
#
_cell.length_a   1.000
_cell.length_b   1.000
_cell.length_c   1.000
_cell.angle_alpha   90.00
_cell.angle_beta   90.00
_cell.angle_gamma   90.00
#
_symmetry.space_group_name_H-M   'P 1'
#
loop_
_entity.id
_entity.type
_entity.pdbx_description
1 polymer ?
#
loop_
_entity_poly.entity_id
_entity_poly.type
_entity_poly.pdbx_seq_one_letter_code
_entity_poly.pdbx_strand_id
1 'polypeptide(L)'
;MDTEGFSELLQQHEQLAAETEGISELLQVEWNLQEIQQVSEHLRSCSLTCMSQEMADVKASALLGSRGLDISHIFQRLESLSAATTFEPLEPVKDTDIQGFLMRRTRPCCFAIEESQKRIFVMAEEYHQESMLVEWEQAILMLSRELLPGQSSLDSIKMAYAWQIYVYNEKTVHGHLQPNLVDLCASVAELDDKNISDMWIMVKQMTDVLLTLVTEPLKNRSSMEVHMEFVRQALAYFEQSYKNYTLVTVFGNLNEAQLGGVPGTYQLDGEVEGHPVWVLIYYCIRCGDLLAASQVVNQAQHQLGEFKTWFQEYVNSKDRRVSPATENKLWLHYRRALRDNTDPYKRAVYCIIGRCDVTDNQSEVADKTEDYLWLKLNQVCFDDDGTSSPQHRLTLSWFQKQSLEDYGESQFTVNQQPFLYIQFEAAIAFLFCMEQLCCHAVHVALVLFELKLLLKSCGQSAHLLSHEPGDPPCLWLLNFVRLLMLYTQKFESVDPREALQYFCFLRDEKIVKEKTYFCTLVIESREMTDDGSRKPGVTDKFTSDTKPIIDKVASMAENKGLFEEAAKLYDLAKNVNKVLELMNKLLSPVVHQISAPQFNKGRLENMALSIAKWCRAQGISTNKFVDSTFYLLLDLITFFDEYHSGHIDRPFDIIEHLKLVPLNQESMEERVAAFRNFSNEIRHNLSEVLLVIMNILFTQFKRLKGTRPSLSSRPQLVQMEVLMN
;
A
#
# COMPACT_ATOMS: atom_id res chain seq x y z
N MET A 1 39.97 17.80 -43.73
CA MET A 1 40.56 16.95 -42.68
C MET A 1 40.36 17.73 -41.42
N ASP A 2 39.35 17.34 -40.65
CA ASP A 2 38.86 18.09 -39.49
C ASP A 2 39.86 17.91 -38.35
N THR A 3 40.51 19.02 -37.96
CA THR A 3 41.52 19.08 -36.89
C THR A 3 40.90 19.06 -35.48
N GLU A 4 39.57 18.94 -35.39
CA GLU A 4 38.83 18.96 -34.12
C GLU A 4 39.03 17.68 -33.32
N GLY A 5 39.02 16.50 -33.94
CA GLY A 5 39.12 15.22 -33.22
C GLY A 5 40.47 14.98 -32.53
N PHE A 6 41.56 15.52 -33.07
CA PHE A 6 42.88 15.42 -32.43
C PHE A 6 43.03 16.39 -31.25
N SER A 7 42.35 17.54 -31.30
CA SER A 7 42.34 18.50 -30.20
C SER A 7 41.54 17.98 -29.01
N GLU A 8 40.43 17.29 -29.30
CA GLU A 8 39.57 16.65 -28.30
C GLU A 8 40.29 15.49 -27.58
N LEU A 9 41.05 14.67 -28.32
CA LEU A 9 41.89 13.61 -27.75
C LEU A 9 43.03 14.15 -26.88
N LEU A 10 43.66 15.26 -27.29
CA LEU A 10 44.70 15.90 -26.50
C LEU A 10 44.12 16.44 -25.18
N GLN A 11 42.96 17.09 -25.25
CA GLN A 11 42.25 17.59 -24.07
C GLN A 11 41.86 16.47 -23.10
N GLN A 12 41.42 15.31 -23.61
CA GLN A 12 41.13 14.13 -22.79
C GLN A 12 42.39 13.56 -22.12
N HIS A 13 43.52 13.55 -22.83
CA HIS A 13 44.79 13.08 -22.28
C HIS A 13 45.29 14.01 -21.15
N GLU A 14 45.25 15.32 -21.35
CA GLU A 14 45.63 16.31 -20.34
C GLU A 14 44.71 16.23 -19.11
N GLN A 15 43.41 16.00 -19.30
CA GLN A 15 42.45 15.83 -18.22
C GLN A 15 42.72 14.55 -17.41
N LEU A 16 43.02 13.44 -18.07
CA LEU A 16 43.40 12.19 -17.41
C LEU A 16 44.74 12.30 -16.66
N ALA A 17 45.70 13.03 -17.21
CA ALA A 17 46.98 13.31 -16.56
C ALA A 17 46.77 14.15 -15.29
N ALA A 18 45.93 15.18 -15.34
CA ALA A 18 45.60 16.01 -14.18
C ALA A 18 44.84 15.23 -13.09
N GLU A 19 43.94 14.31 -13.46
CA GLU A 19 43.23 13.45 -12.52
C GLU A 19 44.14 12.44 -11.81
N THR A 20 45.27 12.06 -12.42
CA THR A 20 46.23 11.10 -11.84
C THR A 20 47.28 11.72 -10.92
N GLU A 21 47.49 13.04 -10.92
CA GLU A 21 48.41 13.72 -9.97
C GLU A 21 47.98 13.56 -8.49
N GLY A 22 46.71 13.25 -8.22
CA GLY A 22 46.19 13.02 -6.87
C GLY A 22 46.45 11.61 -6.30
N ILE A 23 46.97 10.67 -7.10
CA ILE A 23 47.14 9.26 -6.72
C ILE A 23 48.63 8.91 -6.74
N SER A 24 49.30 9.02 -5.59
CA SER A 24 50.77 8.87 -5.46
C SER A 24 51.38 7.49 -5.80
N GLU A 25 50.63 6.57 -6.42
CA GLU A 25 51.11 5.22 -6.79
C GLU A 25 51.23 4.97 -8.30
N LEU A 26 50.85 5.92 -9.16
CA LEU A 26 50.98 5.76 -10.62
C LEU A 26 52.03 6.71 -11.18
N LEU A 27 53.11 6.16 -11.74
CA LEU A 27 54.15 6.92 -12.44
C LEU A 27 53.60 7.42 -13.79
N GLN A 28 53.48 8.74 -13.96
CA GLN A 28 53.26 9.36 -15.26
C GLN A 28 54.50 9.20 -16.12
N VAL A 29 54.33 8.67 -17.33
CA VAL A 29 55.42 8.64 -18.30
C VAL A 29 54.86 9.00 -19.68
N GLU A 30 55.23 10.18 -20.18
CA GLU A 30 55.02 10.57 -21.57
C GLU A 30 56.17 10.01 -22.40
N TRP A 31 55.87 9.11 -23.33
CA TRP A 31 56.90 8.47 -24.17
C TRP A 31 56.89 9.12 -25.53
N ASN A 32 58.07 9.48 -26.02
CA ASN A 32 58.20 9.99 -27.36
C ASN A 32 58.00 8.85 -28.39
N LEU A 33 57.58 9.16 -29.63
CA LEU A 33 57.29 8.17 -30.67
C LEU A 33 58.44 7.18 -30.91
N GLN A 34 59.69 7.64 -30.76
CA GLN A 34 60.88 6.78 -30.85
C GLN A 34 61.00 5.80 -29.69
N GLU A 35 60.61 6.19 -28.48
CA GLU A 35 60.65 5.34 -27.28
C GLU A 35 59.55 4.27 -27.33
N ILE A 36 58.35 4.65 -27.79
CA ILE A 36 57.25 3.72 -28.06
C ILE A 36 57.68 2.68 -29.11
N GLN A 37 58.34 3.11 -30.18
CA GLN A 37 58.82 2.20 -31.21
C GLN A 37 59.89 1.24 -30.65
N GLN A 38 60.88 1.75 -29.91
CA GLN A 38 61.92 0.93 -29.31
C GLN A 38 61.38 -0.10 -28.31
N VAL A 39 60.38 0.25 -27.52
CA VAL A 39 59.76 -0.72 -26.60
C VAL A 39 58.83 -1.67 -27.32
N SER A 40 58.17 -1.26 -28.40
CA SER A 40 57.44 -2.21 -29.25
C SER A 40 58.40 -3.23 -29.88
N GLU A 41 59.59 -2.80 -30.29
CA GLU A 41 60.64 -3.67 -30.84
C GLU A 41 61.27 -4.54 -29.75
N HIS A 42 61.42 -4.03 -28.52
CA HIS A 42 61.85 -4.79 -27.35
C HIS A 42 60.81 -5.85 -26.94
N LEU A 43 59.52 -5.51 -26.89
CA LEU A 43 58.45 -6.46 -26.62
C LEU A 43 58.34 -7.51 -27.71
N ARG A 44 58.49 -7.10 -28.99
CA ARG A 44 58.47 -8.01 -30.13
C ARG A 44 59.68 -8.96 -30.14
N SER A 45 60.86 -8.47 -29.74
CA SER A 45 62.06 -9.32 -29.59
C SER A 45 61.94 -10.26 -28.40
N CYS A 46 61.40 -9.82 -27.25
CA CYS A 46 61.08 -10.70 -26.12
C CYS A 46 60.03 -11.76 -26.46
N SER A 47 59.07 -11.44 -27.35
CA SER A 47 58.03 -12.38 -27.76
C SER A 47 58.49 -13.39 -28.82
N LEU A 48 59.63 -13.16 -29.47
CA LEU A 48 60.17 -14.03 -30.54
C LEU A 48 61.32 -14.94 -30.09
N THR A 49 61.94 -14.70 -28.93
CA THR A 49 62.89 -15.63 -28.29
C THR A 49 62.25 -16.31 -27.09
N CYS A 50 61.46 -17.35 -27.39
CA CYS A 50 61.04 -18.36 -26.43
C CYS A 50 62.28 -19.07 -25.85
N MET A 51 62.74 -18.62 -24.67
CA MET A 51 63.68 -19.35 -23.82
C MET A 51 63.06 -19.55 -22.43
N SER A 52 62.65 -20.80 -22.21
CA SER A 52 62.15 -21.47 -20.99
C SER A 52 60.97 -20.82 -20.24
N GLN A 53 59.77 -21.01 -20.79
CA GLN A 53 58.47 -20.92 -20.09
C GLN A 53 58.50 -21.60 -18.70
N GLU A 54 59.24 -22.70 -18.56
CA GLU A 54 59.39 -23.44 -17.29
C GLU A 54 59.96 -22.61 -16.12
N MET A 55 60.86 -21.66 -16.37
CA MET A 55 61.50 -20.92 -15.27
C MET A 55 60.65 -19.75 -14.77
N ALA A 56 59.78 -19.20 -15.63
CA ALA A 56 58.79 -18.19 -15.27
C ALA A 56 57.61 -18.81 -14.50
N ASP A 57 57.13 -19.98 -14.95
CA ASP A 57 56.05 -20.71 -14.29
C ASP A 57 56.47 -21.23 -12.91
N VAL A 58 57.72 -21.64 -12.71
CA VAL A 58 58.24 -22.04 -11.38
C VAL A 58 58.33 -20.86 -10.41
N LYS A 59 58.75 -19.67 -10.88
CA LYS A 59 58.82 -18.46 -10.03
C LYS A 59 57.43 -17.91 -9.70
N ALA A 60 56.51 -17.91 -10.67
CA ALA A 60 55.11 -17.54 -10.43
C ALA A 60 54.44 -18.54 -9.48
N SER A 61 54.74 -19.83 -9.62
CA SER A 61 54.21 -20.88 -8.76
C SER A 61 54.72 -20.78 -7.32
N ALA A 62 56.01 -20.46 -7.14
CA ALA A 62 56.60 -20.24 -5.83
C ALA A 62 56.05 -18.98 -5.12
N LEU A 63 55.81 -17.89 -5.86
CA LEU A 63 55.21 -16.66 -5.33
C LEU A 63 53.77 -16.85 -4.87
N LEU A 64 52.96 -17.56 -5.66
CA LEU A 64 51.55 -17.82 -5.34
C LEU A 64 51.41 -18.86 -4.21
N GLY A 65 52.28 -19.88 -4.17
CA GLY A 65 52.38 -20.81 -3.05
C GLY A 65 52.76 -20.13 -1.73
N SER A 66 53.65 -19.13 -1.76
CA SER A 66 54.03 -18.36 -0.57
C SER A 66 52.87 -17.53 0.04
N ARG A 67 51.81 -17.27 -0.73
CA ARG A 67 50.58 -16.60 -0.27
C ARG A 67 49.42 -17.57 0.04
N GLY A 68 49.70 -18.87 0.14
CA GLY A 68 48.74 -19.88 0.58
C GLY A 68 47.84 -20.46 -0.51
N LEU A 69 48.16 -20.26 -1.80
CA LEU A 69 47.42 -20.84 -2.92
C LEU A 69 48.12 -22.10 -3.43
N ASP A 70 47.45 -23.26 -3.31
CA ASP A 70 47.95 -24.54 -3.83
C ASP A 70 47.61 -24.67 -5.32
N ILE A 71 48.58 -24.31 -6.16
CA ILE A 71 48.43 -24.21 -7.61
C ILE A 71 48.29 -25.59 -8.25
N SER A 72 48.86 -26.63 -7.64
CA SER A 72 48.74 -28.03 -8.07
C SER A 72 47.28 -28.49 -8.02
N HIS A 73 46.58 -28.12 -6.95
CA HIS A 73 45.15 -28.41 -6.78
C HIS A 73 44.27 -27.58 -7.74
N ILE A 74 44.66 -26.34 -8.03
CA ILE A 74 43.96 -25.49 -8.99
C ILE A 74 44.14 -26.01 -10.41
N PHE A 75 45.34 -26.45 -10.80
CA PHE A 75 45.61 -27.04 -12.11
C PHE A 75 44.83 -28.35 -12.30
N GLN A 76 44.79 -29.22 -11.28
CA GLN A 76 43.94 -30.43 -11.32
C GLN A 76 42.45 -30.08 -11.46
N ARG A 77 41.97 -29.03 -10.78
CA ARG A 77 40.59 -28.55 -10.96
C ARG A 77 40.36 -27.97 -12.35
N LEU A 78 41.32 -27.24 -12.90
CA LEU A 78 41.23 -26.67 -14.24
C LEU A 78 41.23 -27.75 -15.33
N GLU A 79 42.07 -28.77 -15.19
CA GLU A 79 42.08 -29.93 -16.10
C GLU A 79 40.80 -30.78 -15.97
N SER A 80 40.19 -30.83 -14.78
CA SER A 80 38.88 -31.46 -14.60
C SER A 80 37.73 -30.67 -15.25
N LEU A 81 37.93 -29.39 -15.54
CA LEU A 81 36.98 -28.51 -16.23
C LEU A 81 37.24 -28.56 -17.74
N SER A 82 36.86 -29.67 -18.37
CA SER A 82 36.82 -29.77 -19.83
C SER A 82 35.76 -28.81 -20.40
N ALA A 83 36.19 -27.91 -21.30
CA ALA A 83 35.27 -27.04 -22.05
C ALA A 83 34.27 -27.83 -22.92
N ALA A 84 34.53 -29.11 -23.21
CA ALA A 84 33.61 -29.96 -23.97
C ALA A 84 32.39 -30.39 -23.14
N THR A 85 32.53 -30.60 -21.83
CA THR A 85 31.40 -31.02 -20.97
C THR A 85 30.56 -29.85 -20.45
N THR A 86 31.05 -28.62 -20.60
CA THR A 86 30.35 -27.41 -20.10
C THR A 86 29.41 -26.80 -21.13
N PHE A 87 29.64 -27.03 -22.43
CA PHE A 87 28.86 -26.44 -23.53
C PHE A 87 28.16 -27.47 -24.44
N GLU A 88 28.26 -28.77 -24.16
CA GLU A 88 27.42 -29.77 -24.84
C GLU A 88 26.01 -29.79 -24.23
N PRO A 89 24.93 -29.72 -25.05
CA PRO A 89 23.57 -29.90 -24.56
C PRO A 89 23.41 -31.28 -23.91
N LEU A 90 22.83 -31.33 -22.71
CA LEU A 90 22.56 -32.56 -21.95
C LEU A 90 21.69 -33.61 -22.70
N GLU A 91 21.08 -33.23 -23.83
CA GLU A 91 20.34 -34.13 -24.71
C GLU A 91 20.73 -33.91 -26.18
N PRO A 92 21.00 -34.98 -26.94
CA PRO A 92 21.40 -34.89 -28.35
C PRO A 92 20.28 -34.24 -29.18
N VAL A 93 20.62 -33.15 -29.85
CA VAL A 93 19.71 -32.45 -30.78
C VAL A 93 19.51 -33.35 -32.00
N LYS A 94 18.28 -33.86 -32.18
CA LYS A 94 17.88 -34.41 -33.48
C LYS A 94 17.55 -33.22 -34.37
N ASP A 95 18.11 -33.16 -35.58
CA ASP A 95 17.97 -32.05 -36.55
C ASP A 95 16.52 -31.73 -36.99
N THR A 96 15.52 -32.42 -36.45
CA THR A 96 14.09 -32.28 -36.74
C THR A 96 13.23 -31.78 -35.57
N ASP A 97 13.80 -31.54 -34.39
CA ASP A 97 13.04 -31.04 -33.22
C ASP A 97 13.03 -29.50 -33.14
N ILE A 98 12.18 -28.89 -33.97
CA ILE A 98 11.97 -27.43 -34.03
C ILE A 98 11.44 -26.90 -32.68
N GLN A 99 10.60 -27.68 -31.99
CA GLN A 99 9.97 -27.26 -30.73
C GLN A 99 11.00 -27.22 -29.57
N GLY A 100 11.86 -28.24 -29.47
CA GLY A 100 12.96 -28.26 -28.51
C GLY A 100 14.03 -27.20 -28.79
N PHE A 101 14.26 -26.85 -30.06
CA PHE A 101 15.12 -25.73 -30.44
C PHE A 101 14.52 -24.37 -30.00
N LEU A 102 13.24 -24.14 -30.31
CA LEU A 102 12.54 -22.91 -29.93
C LEU A 102 12.47 -22.74 -28.41
N MET A 103 12.17 -23.81 -27.66
CA MET A 103 12.15 -23.78 -26.19
C MET A 103 13.52 -23.46 -25.58
N ARG A 104 14.61 -24.01 -26.14
CA ARG A 104 15.97 -23.69 -25.67
C ARG A 104 16.42 -22.27 -26.01
N ARG A 105 15.95 -21.70 -27.11
CA ARG A 105 16.23 -20.30 -27.49
C ARG A 105 15.40 -19.30 -26.67
N THR A 106 14.16 -19.65 -26.36
CA THR A 106 13.20 -18.77 -25.66
C THR A 106 13.36 -18.80 -24.15
N ARG A 107 13.75 -19.93 -23.54
CA ARG A 107 13.94 -20.06 -22.07
C ARG A 107 14.92 -19.05 -21.47
N PRO A 108 16.14 -18.84 -22.00
CA PRO A 108 17.06 -17.82 -21.48
C PRO A 108 16.50 -16.41 -21.61
N CYS A 109 15.73 -16.15 -22.68
CA CYS A 109 15.06 -14.86 -22.88
C CYS A 109 13.96 -14.65 -21.84
N CYS A 110 13.12 -15.66 -21.59
CA CYS A 110 12.09 -15.62 -20.56
C CYS A 110 12.70 -15.45 -19.15
N PHE A 111 13.79 -16.17 -18.86
CA PHE A 111 14.52 -16.03 -17.60
C PHE A 111 15.14 -14.64 -17.42
N ALA A 112 15.74 -14.08 -18.48
CA ALA A 112 16.25 -12.71 -18.46
C ALA A 112 15.13 -11.67 -18.28
N ILE A 113 13.95 -11.91 -18.88
CA ILE A 113 12.76 -11.08 -18.68
C ILE A 113 12.30 -11.17 -17.22
N GLU A 114 12.12 -12.37 -16.66
CA GLU A 114 11.73 -12.56 -15.26
C GLU A 114 12.74 -11.92 -14.29
N GLU A 115 14.04 -12.04 -14.56
CA GLU A 115 15.05 -11.48 -13.69
C GLU A 115 15.17 -9.95 -13.81
N SER A 116 14.98 -9.41 -15.02
CA SER A 116 14.87 -7.97 -15.22
C SER A 116 13.63 -7.40 -14.54
N GLN A 117 12.48 -8.09 -14.62
CA GLN A 117 11.26 -7.73 -13.90
C GLN A 117 11.49 -7.74 -12.39
N LYS A 118 12.16 -8.76 -11.85
CA LYS A 118 12.52 -8.82 -10.42
C LYS A 118 13.41 -7.66 -9.99
N ARG A 119 14.45 -7.32 -10.78
CA ARG A 119 15.34 -6.18 -10.46
C ARG A 119 14.62 -4.84 -10.54
N ILE A 120 13.86 -4.62 -11.62
CA ILE A 120 13.04 -3.40 -11.78
C ILE A 120 12.06 -3.28 -10.62
N PHE A 121 11.49 -4.39 -10.15
CA PHE A 121 10.59 -4.39 -9.01
C PHE A 121 11.30 -3.94 -7.72
N VAL A 122 12.47 -4.52 -7.39
CA VAL A 122 13.25 -4.10 -6.21
C VAL A 122 13.60 -2.62 -6.28
N MET A 123 14.07 -2.15 -7.43
CA MET A 123 14.40 -0.74 -7.63
C MET A 123 13.16 0.17 -7.54
N ALA A 124 12.01 -0.28 -8.06
CA ALA A 124 10.76 0.46 -7.98
C ALA A 124 10.21 0.51 -6.55
N GLU A 125 10.39 -0.55 -5.76
CA GLU A 125 10.01 -0.60 -4.35
C GLU A 125 10.90 0.32 -3.50
N GLU A 126 12.22 0.31 -3.74
CA GLU A 126 13.16 1.26 -3.13
C GLU A 126 12.81 2.70 -3.50
N TYR A 127 12.57 2.98 -4.79
CA TYR A 127 12.17 4.31 -5.26
C TYR A 127 10.81 4.74 -4.70
N HIS A 128 9.84 3.83 -4.60
CA HIS A 128 8.55 4.09 -3.98
C HIS A 128 8.70 4.43 -2.50
N GLN A 129 9.53 3.68 -1.76
CA GLN A 129 9.87 3.98 -0.37
C GLN A 129 10.53 5.36 -0.23
N GLU A 130 11.49 5.70 -1.11
CA GLU A 130 12.12 7.03 -1.12
C GLU A 130 11.13 8.14 -1.47
N SER A 131 10.29 7.95 -2.49
CA SER A 131 9.26 8.92 -2.89
C SER A 131 8.25 9.17 -1.77
N MET A 132 7.77 8.11 -1.12
CA MET A 132 6.91 8.19 0.05
C MET A 132 7.55 8.97 1.20
N LEU A 133 8.85 8.77 1.39
CA LEU A 133 9.63 9.45 2.41
C LEU A 133 9.84 10.93 2.10
N VAL A 134 9.85 11.33 0.82
CA VAL A 134 9.87 12.74 0.38
C VAL A 134 8.49 13.38 0.51
N GLU A 135 7.43 12.68 0.13
CA GLU A 135 6.03 13.10 0.37
C GLU A 135 5.77 13.30 1.87
N TRP A 136 6.36 12.47 2.72
CA TRP A 136 6.34 12.64 4.17
C TRP A 136 7.00 13.92 4.66
N GLU A 137 8.18 14.24 4.14
CA GLU A 137 8.89 15.47 4.51
C GLU A 137 8.05 16.69 4.16
N GLN A 138 7.41 16.66 2.98
CA GLN A 138 6.46 17.69 2.58
C GLN A 138 5.24 17.73 3.51
N ALA A 139 4.66 16.58 3.86
CA ALA A 139 3.53 16.50 4.78
C ALA A 139 3.88 17.00 6.18
N ILE A 140 5.03 16.64 6.74
CA ILE A 140 5.53 17.16 8.03
C ILE A 140 5.76 18.67 7.95
N LEU A 141 6.36 19.16 6.87
CA LEU A 141 6.57 20.59 6.67
C LEU A 141 5.24 21.36 6.54
N MET A 142 4.22 20.75 5.93
CA MET A 142 2.87 21.31 5.87
C MET A 142 2.17 21.25 7.23
N LEU A 143 2.32 20.16 7.98
CA LEU A 143 1.67 19.93 9.28
C LEU A 143 2.31 20.73 10.44
N SER A 144 3.61 21.04 10.34
CA SER A 144 4.36 21.88 11.28
C SER A 144 4.10 23.38 11.09
N ARG A 145 3.57 23.77 9.93
CA ARG A 145 3.14 25.13 9.64
C ARG A 145 1.66 25.27 9.97
N GLU A 146 1.35 25.42 11.27
CA GLU A 146 0.00 25.60 11.86
C GLU A 146 -1.15 25.63 10.84
N LEU A 147 -1.61 24.44 10.41
CA LEU A 147 -2.79 24.34 9.57
C LEU A 147 -4.00 24.69 10.42
N LEU A 148 -4.73 25.75 10.05
CA LEU A 148 -6.05 26.02 10.58
C LEU A 148 -6.91 24.75 10.50
N PRO A 149 -7.65 24.41 11.57
CA PRO A 149 -8.58 23.29 11.53
C PRO A 149 -9.71 23.64 10.56
N GLY A 150 -9.88 22.89 9.45
CA GLY A 150 -11.10 23.01 8.65
C GLY A 150 -11.09 22.70 7.14
N GLN A 151 -10.03 22.14 6.53
CA GLN A 151 -10.13 21.68 5.13
C GLN A 151 -9.65 20.23 5.02
N SER A 152 -10.57 19.29 5.21
CA SER A 152 -10.36 17.90 4.82
C SER A 152 -10.26 17.79 3.30
N SER A 153 -9.43 16.87 2.80
CA SER A 153 -9.35 16.51 1.38
C SER A 153 -10.54 15.65 0.93
N LEU A 154 -11.32 15.14 1.90
CA LEU A 154 -12.41 14.21 1.67
C LEU A 154 -13.74 14.94 1.45
N ASP A 155 -14.41 14.58 0.35
CA ASP A 155 -15.78 15.00 0.10
C ASP A 155 -16.74 14.45 1.16
N SER A 156 -17.94 15.03 1.27
CA SER A 156 -18.95 14.65 2.27
C SER A 156 -19.26 13.14 2.29
N ILE A 157 -19.35 12.51 1.12
CA ILE A 157 -19.61 11.07 0.97
C ILE A 157 -18.41 10.25 1.47
N LYS A 158 -17.18 10.64 1.12
CA LYS A 158 -15.96 9.97 1.57
C LYS A 158 -15.80 10.08 3.10
N MET A 159 -16.14 11.23 3.67
CA MET A 159 -16.18 11.43 5.12
C MET A 159 -17.24 10.56 5.80
N ALA A 160 -18.44 10.47 5.22
CA ALA A 160 -19.51 9.62 5.75
C ALA A 160 -19.08 8.14 5.74
N TYR A 161 -18.42 7.69 4.67
CA TYR A 161 -17.83 6.36 4.60
C TYR A 161 -16.73 6.14 5.64
N ALA A 162 -15.75 7.04 5.73
CA ALA A 162 -14.66 6.95 6.71
C ALA A 162 -15.21 6.88 8.15
N TRP A 163 -16.29 7.61 8.44
CA TRP A 163 -16.99 7.54 9.72
C TRP A 163 -17.62 6.16 9.98
N GLN A 164 -18.30 5.57 8.99
CA GLN A 164 -18.88 4.23 9.15
C GLN A 164 -17.79 3.17 9.38
N ILE A 165 -16.67 3.28 8.67
CA ILE A 165 -15.51 2.42 8.88
C ILE A 165 -14.92 2.60 10.28
N TYR A 166 -14.82 3.83 10.77
CA TYR A 166 -14.40 4.10 12.15
C TYR A 166 -15.33 3.43 13.17
N VAL A 167 -16.66 3.59 13.02
CA VAL A 167 -17.66 2.96 13.90
C VAL A 167 -17.56 1.44 13.87
N TYR A 168 -17.33 0.87 12.69
CA TYR A 168 -17.11 -0.57 12.50
C TYR A 168 -15.86 -1.04 13.26
N ASN A 169 -14.70 -0.40 13.02
CA ASN A 169 -13.42 -0.75 13.64
C ASN A 169 -13.47 -0.62 15.17
N GLU A 170 -14.09 0.45 15.70
CA GLU A 170 -14.27 0.62 17.16
C GLU A 170 -15.07 -0.55 17.74
N LYS A 171 -16.19 -0.94 17.13
CA LYS A 171 -17.01 -2.05 17.62
C LYS A 171 -16.28 -3.39 17.56
N THR A 172 -15.54 -3.65 16.49
CA THR A 172 -14.75 -4.88 16.31
C THR A 172 -13.63 -4.98 17.36
N VAL A 173 -12.97 -3.87 17.68
CA VAL A 173 -11.86 -3.83 18.67
C VAL A 173 -12.34 -4.00 20.10
N HIS A 174 -13.48 -3.41 20.46
CA HIS A 174 -14.04 -3.56 21.81
C HIS A 174 -14.70 -4.93 22.04
N GLY A 175 -14.62 -5.85 21.07
CA GLY A 175 -15.17 -7.20 21.18
C GLY A 175 -16.70 -7.26 21.19
N HIS A 176 -17.36 -6.21 20.71
CA HIS A 176 -18.82 -6.23 20.52
C HIS A 176 -19.20 -7.08 19.30
N LEU A 177 -20.48 -7.48 19.21
CA LEU A 177 -21.03 -8.14 18.01
C LEU A 177 -20.65 -7.34 16.76
N GLN A 178 -19.95 -8.00 15.83
CA GLN A 178 -19.45 -7.40 14.59
C GLN A 178 -20.64 -6.81 13.83
N PRO A 179 -20.72 -5.47 13.69
CA PRO A 179 -21.83 -4.84 12.99
C PRO A 179 -21.75 -5.22 11.51
N ASN A 180 -22.91 -5.37 10.86
CA ASN A 180 -22.95 -5.70 9.45
C ASN A 180 -22.40 -4.53 8.61
N LEU A 181 -21.19 -4.68 8.09
CA LEU A 181 -20.52 -3.65 7.29
C LEU A 181 -21.32 -3.31 6.01
N VAL A 182 -22.07 -4.28 5.47
CA VAL A 182 -22.97 -4.07 4.33
C VAL A 182 -24.00 -2.99 4.64
N ASP A 183 -24.68 -3.10 5.79
CA ASP A 183 -25.74 -2.18 6.19
C ASP A 183 -25.18 -0.78 6.50
N LEU A 184 -24.01 -0.70 7.13
CA LEU A 184 -23.33 0.56 7.41
C LEU A 184 -22.97 1.29 6.11
N CYS A 185 -22.35 0.59 5.15
CA CYS A 185 -21.96 1.18 3.87
C CYS A 185 -23.17 1.50 2.96
N ALA A 186 -24.24 0.69 3.01
CA ALA A 186 -25.47 0.94 2.26
C ALA A 186 -26.18 2.21 2.76
N SER A 187 -26.17 2.49 4.06
CA SER A 187 -26.77 3.73 4.61
C SER A 187 -26.11 5.01 4.09
N VAL A 188 -24.82 4.95 3.74
CA VAL A 188 -24.10 6.09 3.15
C VAL A 188 -24.52 6.30 1.70
N ALA A 189 -24.78 5.21 0.97
CA ALA A 189 -25.22 5.26 -0.42
C ALA A 189 -26.65 5.81 -0.60
N GLU A 190 -27.50 5.73 0.43
CA GLU A 190 -28.82 6.37 0.43
C GLU A 190 -28.75 7.91 0.40
N LEU A 191 -27.61 8.49 0.81
CA LEU A 191 -27.38 9.93 0.79
C LEU A 191 -26.89 10.43 -0.58
N ASP A 192 -26.67 9.51 -1.53
CA ASP A 192 -26.09 9.77 -2.84
C ASP A 192 -27.13 9.54 -3.96
N ASP A 193 -26.69 9.29 -5.18
CA ASP A 193 -27.55 9.00 -6.31
C ASP A 193 -28.32 7.67 -6.19
N LYS A 194 -29.55 7.66 -6.73
CA LYS A 194 -30.40 6.46 -6.78
C LYS A 194 -29.69 5.25 -7.39
N ASN A 195 -28.87 5.46 -8.43
CA ASN A 195 -28.12 4.38 -9.09
C ASN A 195 -27.13 3.70 -8.12
N ILE A 196 -26.56 4.46 -7.18
CA ILE A 196 -25.61 3.97 -6.18
C ILE A 196 -26.37 3.24 -5.07
N SER A 197 -27.53 3.75 -4.66
CA SER A 197 -28.44 3.03 -3.76
C SER A 197 -28.88 1.68 -4.36
N ASP A 198 -29.30 1.65 -5.63
CA ASP A 198 -29.69 0.43 -6.35
C ASP A 198 -28.51 -0.56 -6.45
N MET A 199 -27.29 -0.05 -6.67
CA MET A 199 -26.06 -0.85 -6.64
C MET A 199 -25.82 -1.47 -5.25
N TRP A 200 -26.02 -0.75 -4.16
CA TRP A 200 -25.84 -1.28 -2.81
C TRP A 200 -26.94 -2.27 -2.40
N ILE A 201 -28.17 -2.10 -2.89
CA ILE A 201 -29.25 -3.10 -2.74
C ILE A 201 -28.83 -4.42 -3.37
N MET A 202 -28.25 -4.37 -4.57
CA MET A 202 -27.73 -5.55 -5.24
C MET A 202 -26.54 -6.17 -4.49
N VAL A 203 -25.57 -5.37 -4.04
CA VAL A 203 -24.43 -5.88 -3.24
C VAL A 203 -24.96 -6.56 -1.99
N LYS A 204 -25.95 -5.98 -1.30
CA LYS A 204 -26.58 -6.58 -0.13
C LYS A 204 -27.25 -7.92 -0.44
N GLN A 205 -27.97 -8.02 -1.56
CA GLN A 205 -28.60 -9.28 -1.96
C GLN A 205 -27.58 -10.36 -2.40
N MET A 206 -26.52 -9.96 -3.10
CA MET A 206 -25.45 -10.86 -3.53
C MET A 206 -24.55 -11.33 -2.38
N THR A 207 -24.49 -10.57 -1.28
CA THR A 207 -23.69 -10.90 -0.09
C THR A 207 -24.49 -11.66 0.98
N ASP A 208 -25.82 -11.70 0.86
CA ASP A 208 -26.72 -12.52 1.70
C ASP A 208 -26.71 -13.99 1.27
N VAL A 209 -25.52 -14.57 1.21
CA VAL A 209 -25.27 -15.98 0.91
C VAL A 209 -24.84 -16.66 2.20
N LEU A 210 -25.45 -17.80 2.54
CA LEU A 210 -25.08 -18.61 3.70
C LEU A 210 -23.68 -19.19 3.50
N LEU A 211 -22.66 -18.47 3.96
CA LEU A 211 -21.30 -18.96 3.93
C LEU A 211 -21.12 -20.01 5.02
N THR A 212 -20.94 -21.27 4.62
CA THR A 212 -20.33 -22.29 5.48
C THR A 212 -19.00 -21.75 6.02
N LEU A 213 -18.69 -22.05 7.29
CA LEU A 213 -17.48 -21.64 8.03
C LEU A 213 -16.16 -22.17 7.40
N VAL A 214 -15.88 -21.80 6.16
CA VAL A 214 -14.72 -22.26 5.39
C VAL A 214 -13.65 -21.17 5.41
N THR A 215 -12.46 -21.56 5.85
CA THR A 215 -11.31 -20.67 6.11
C THR A 215 -10.66 -20.12 4.83
N GLU A 216 -10.94 -20.67 3.65
CA GLU A 216 -10.31 -20.30 2.38
C GLU A 216 -11.34 -19.81 1.33
N PRO A 217 -11.25 -18.53 0.90
CA PRO A 217 -12.17 -17.92 -0.08
C PRO A 217 -12.27 -18.66 -1.42
N LEU A 218 -11.13 -19.16 -1.93
CA LEU A 218 -11.05 -19.87 -3.21
C LEU A 218 -11.87 -21.17 -3.20
N LYS A 219 -11.66 -22.01 -2.19
CA LYS A 219 -12.42 -23.28 -2.05
C LYS A 219 -13.91 -23.04 -1.89
N ASN A 220 -14.29 -21.96 -1.22
CA ASN A 220 -15.69 -21.59 -1.04
C ASN A 220 -16.30 -21.13 -2.37
N ARG A 221 -15.66 -20.20 -3.09
CA ARG A 221 -16.17 -19.71 -4.38
C ARG A 221 -16.15 -20.75 -5.49
N SER A 222 -15.19 -21.67 -5.51
CA SER A 222 -15.15 -22.73 -6.52
C SER A 222 -16.16 -23.86 -6.28
N SER A 223 -16.86 -23.88 -5.15
CA SER A 223 -17.87 -24.90 -4.86
C SER A 223 -19.12 -24.71 -5.73
N MET A 224 -19.70 -25.82 -6.15
CA MET A 224 -20.88 -25.85 -7.01
C MET A 224 -22.10 -25.27 -6.29
N GLU A 225 -22.23 -25.56 -5.00
CA GLU A 225 -23.33 -25.09 -4.15
C GLU A 225 -23.32 -23.56 -4.03
N VAL A 226 -22.14 -22.95 -3.86
CA VAL A 226 -22.00 -21.49 -3.79
C VAL A 226 -22.25 -20.83 -5.13
N HIS A 227 -21.78 -21.42 -6.24
CA HIS A 227 -22.09 -20.92 -7.58
C HIS A 227 -23.59 -20.96 -7.89
N MET A 228 -24.28 -22.04 -7.51
CA MET A 228 -25.73 -22.15 -7.63
C MET A 228 -26.45 -21.08 -6.82
N GLU A 229 -25.99 -20.85 -5.60
CA GLU A 229 -26.57 -19.86 -4.70
C GLU A 229 -26.37 -18.42 -5.20
N PHE A 230 -25.19 -18.09 -5.73
CA PHE A 230 -24.96 -16.78 -6.38
C PHE A 230 -25.88 -16.55 -7.57
N VAL A 231 -26.06 -17.55 -8.44
CA VAL A 231 -26.99 -17.44 -9.57
C VAL A 231 -28.43 -17.30 -9.07
N ARG A 232 -28.81 -18.02 -8.00
CA ARG A 232 -30.13 -17.91 -7.39
C ARG A 232 -30.39 -16.50 -6.86
N GLN A 233 -29.42 -15.91 -6.17
CA GLN A 233 -29.53 -14.54 -5.63
C GLN A 233 -29.58 -13.50 -6.75
N ALA A 234 -28.77 -13.64 -7.80
CA ALA A 234 -28.83 -12.76 -8.97
C ALA A 234 -30.19 -12.83 -9.68
N LEU A 235 -30.73 -14.04 -9.89
CA LEU A 235 -32.07 -14.23 -10.45
C LEU A 235 -33.15 -13.60 -9.58
N ALA A 236 -33.10 -13.82 -8.26
CA ALA A 236 -34.05 -13.22 -7.32
C ALA A 236 -34.00 -11.68 -7.34
N TYR A 237 -32.81 -11.10 -7.49
CA TYR A 237 -32.65 -9.65 -7.61
C TYR A 237 -33.32 -9.12 -8.89
N PHE A 238 -33.04 -9.74 -10.04
CA PHE A 238 -33.68 -9.35 -11.31
C PHE A 238 -35.19 -9.51 -11.27
N GLU A 239 -35.70 -10.60 -10.68
CA GLU A 239 -37.13 -10.88 -10.53
C GLU A 239 -37.81 -9.83 -9.65
N GLN A 240 -37.21 -9.51 -8.50
CA GLN A 240 -37.76 -8.52 -7.58
C GLN A 240 -37.68 -7.10 -8.14
N SER A 241 -36.59 -6.74 -8.81
CA SER A 241 -36.43 -5.46 -9.49
C SER A 241 -37.54 -5.25 -10.54
N TYR A 242 -37.78 -6.28 -11.37
CA TYR A 242 -38.81 -6.22 -12.41
C TYR A 242 -40.23 -6.21 -11.83
N LYS A 243 -40.47 -6.97 -10.75
CA LYS A 243 -41.74 -6.93 -10.02
C LYS A 243 -42.01 -5.53 -9.47
N ASN A 244 -41.01 -4.90 -8.86
CA ASN A 244 -41.12 -3.53 -8.35
C ASN A 244 -41.38 -2.53 -9.48
N TYR A 245 -40.67 -2.64 -10.61
CA TYR A 245 -40.91 -1.84 -11.80
C TYR A 245 -42.35 -1.97 -12.31
N THR A 246 -42.86 -3.20 -12.37
CA THR A 246 -44.23 -3.50 -12.81
C THR A 246 -45.25 -2.89 -11.86
N LEU A 247 -45.08 -3.06 -10.54
CA LEU A 247 -45.96 -2.46 -9.53
C LEU A 247 -45.97 -0.93 -9.64
N VAL A 248 -44.80 -0.29 -9.73
CA VAL A 248 -44.70 1.18 -9.87
C VAL A 248 -45.39 1.65 -11.15
N THR A 249 -45.22 0.95 -12.26
CA THR A 249 -45.84 1.30 -13.55
C THR A 249 -47.36 1.19 -13.48
N VAL A 250 -47.87 0.13 -12.86
CA VAL A 250 -49.31 -0.12 -12.69
C VAL A 250 -49.94 0.90 -11.74
N PHE A 251 -49.32 1.16 -10.59
CA PHE A 251 -49.79 2.17 -9.62
C PHE A 251 -49.65 3.61 -10.16
N GLY A 252 -48.71 3.85 -11.07
CA GLY A 252 -48.59 5.12 -11.78
C GLY A 252 -49.70 5.36 -12.80
N ASN A 253 -50.24 4.29 -13.39
CA ASN A 253 -51.22 4.32 -14.47
C ASN A 253 -52.54 3.62 -14.10
N LEU A 254 -53.04 3.81 -12.87
CA LEU A 254 -54.22 3.11 -12.35
C LEU A 254 -55.47 3.23 -13.22
N ASN A 255 -55.67 4.38 -13.89
CA ASN A 255 -56.82 4.62 -14.75
C ASN A 255 -56.80 3.76 -16.03
N GLU A 256 -55.59 3.42 -16.52
CA GLU A 256 -55.39 2.59 -17.72
C GLU A 256 -55.27 1.11 -17.34
N ALA A 257 -54.74 0.81 -16.15
CA ALA A 257 -54.50 -0.55 -15.68
C ALA A 257 -55.78 -1.31 -15.29
N GLN A 258 -56.92 -0.62 -15.11
CA GLN A 258 -58.24 -1.21 -14.84
C GLN A 258 -58.24 -2.31 -13.75
N LEU A 259 -57.41 -2.16 -12.71
CA LEU A 259 -57.34 -3.09 -11.60
C LEU A 259 -58.69 -3.15 -10.85
N GLY A 260 -59.38 -4.29 -10.89
CA GLY A 260 -60.47 -4.62 -9.96
C GLY A 260 -59.99 -5.53 -8.83
N GLY A 261 -60.65 -5.50 -7.65
CA GLY A 261 -60.43 -6.48 -6.57
C GLY A 261 -59.17 -6.27 -5.68
N VAL A 262 -58.85 -7.29 -4.86
CA VAL A 262 -57.73 -7.30 -3.89
C VAL A 262 -56.38 -7.39 -4.63
N PRO A 263 -55.34 -6.62 -4.25
CA PRO A 263 -54.06 -6.63 -4.97
C PRO A 263 -53.33 -7.98 -4.91
N GLY A 264 -52.95 -8.52 -6.07
CA GLY A 264 -52.07 -9.69 -6.21
C GLY A 264 -51.38 -9.72 -7.58
N THR A 265 -50.26 -10.43 -7.74
CA THR A 265 -49.53 -10.55 -9.03
C THR A 265 -50.40 -11.14 -10.14
N TYR A 266 -51.33 -12.00 -9.73
CA TYR A 266 -52.32 -12.64 -10.58
C TYR A 266 -53.44 -11.65 -10.97
N GLN A 267 -53.95 -10.86 -10.01
CA GLN A 267 -55.05 -9.89 -10.17
C GLN A 267 -54.72 -8.56 -10.86
N LEU A 268 -53.76 -8.59 -11.80
CA LEU A 268 -53.88 -7.84 -13.06
C LEU A 268 -55.01 -8.46 -13.95
N ASP A 269 -56.02 -9.08 -13.32
CA ASP A 269 -56.99 -10.06 -13.85
C ASP A 269 -58.21 -9.38 -14.48
N GLY A 270 -58.18 -9.24 -15.79
CA GLY A 270 -59.35 -9.42 -16.65
C GLY A 270 -59.37 -10.87 -17.18
N GLU A 271 -60.57 -11.41 -17.37
CA GLU A 271 -60.89 -12.80 -17.73
C GLU A 271 -59.89 -13.54 -18.66
N VAL A 272 -59.70 -14.84 -18.40
CA VAL A 272 -58.90 -15.78 -19.22
C VAL A 272 -59.47 -16.00 -20.64
N GLU A 273 -60.43 -15.17 -21.07
CA GLU A 273 -61.00 -15.18 -22.41
C GLU A 273 -60.57 -13.93 -23.20
N GLY A 274 -59.31 -13.90 -23.63
CA GLY A 274 -58.80 -12.88 -24.56
C GLY A 274 -57.31 -12.56 -24.47
N HIS A 275 -56.62 -12.95 -23.40
CA HIS A 275 -55.22 -12.63 -23.18
C HIS A 275 -54.25 -13.75 -23.65
N PRO A 276 -53.09 -13.42 -24.25
CA PRO A 276 -52.12 -14.43 -24.69
C PRO A 276 -51.51 -15.20 -23.51
N VAL A 277 -51.83 -16.50 -23.41
CA VAL A 277 -51.40 -17.37 -22.31
C VAL A 277 -49.87 -17.38 -22.12
N TRP A 278 -49.08 -17.43 -23.20
CA TRP A 278 -47.61 -17.47 -23.12
C TRP A 278 -46.99 -16.18 -22.60
N VAL A 279 -47.63 -15.03 -22.86
CA VAL A 279 -47.19 -13.72 -22.35
C VAL A 279 -47.38 -13.66 -20.83
N LEU A 280 -48.54 -14.11 -20.34
CA LEU A 280 -48.83 -14.17 -18.91
C LEU A 280 -47.86 -15.11 -18.18
N ILE A 281 -47.61 -16.29 -18.73
CA ILE A 281 -46.63 -17.24 -18.17
C ILE A 281 -45.24 -16.62 -18.12
N TYR A 282 -44.78 -15.98 -19.21
CA TYR A 282 -43.47 -15.35 -19.29
C TYR A 282 -43.30 -14.27 -18.21
N TYR A 283 -44.23 -13.31 -18.11
CA TYR A 283 -44.09 -12.21 -17.14
C TYR A 283 -44.27 -12.66 -15.69
N CYS A 284 -45.08 -13.70 -15.41
CA CYS A 284 -45.14 -14.30 -14.08
C CYS A 284 -43.78 -14.92 -13.69
N ILE A 285 -43.15 -15.65 -14.60
CA ILE A 285 -41.80 -16.21 -14.40
C ILE A 285 -40.77 -15.08 -14.24
N ARG A 286 -40.87 -14.01 -15.04
CA ARG A 286 -39.98 -12.82 -14.98
C ARG A 286 -40.07 -12.06 -13.66
N CYS A 287 -41.23 -12.11 -12.99
CA CYS A 287 -41.45 -11.54 -11.65
C CYS A 287 -41.09 -12.51 -10.50
N GLY A 288 -40.63 -13.73 -10.82
CA GLY A 288 -40.34 -14.79 -9.83
C GLY A 288 -41.58 -15.43 -9.20
N ASP A 289 -42.80 -15.11 -9.67
CA ASP A 289 -44.05 -15.62 -9.13
C ASP A 289 -44.48 -16.90 -9.87
N LEU A 290 -43.79 -18.00 -9.53
CA LEU A 290 -44.05 -19.31 -10.11
C LEU A 290 -45.42 -19.88 -9.72
N LEU A 291 -46.01 -19.42 -8.61
CA LEU A 291 -47.33 -19.84 -8.17
C LEU A 291 -48.41 -19.23 -9.06
N ALA A 292 -48.33 -17.94 -9.36
CA ALA A 292 -49.21 -17.29 -10.33
C ALA A 292 -49.08 -17.92 -11.72
N ALA A 293 -47.84 -18.19 -12.18
CA ALA A 293 -47.62 -18.89 -13.44
C ALA A 293 -48.27 -20.29 -13.47
N SER A 294 -48.22 -21.02 -12.35
CA SER A 294 -48.83 -22.34 -12.23
C SER A 294 -50.36 -22.28 -12.29
N GLN A 295 -50.98 -21.23 -11.74
CA GLN A 295 -52.42 -21.01 -11.87
C GLN A 295 -52.84 -20.80 -13.34
N VAL A 296 -52.09 -19.96 -14.09
CA VAL A 296 -52.31 -19.75 -15.54
C VAL A 296 -52.18 -21.06 -16.32
N VAL A 297 -51.12 -21.84 -16.05
CA VAL A 297 -50.90 -23.14 -16.72
C VAL A 297 -52.00 -24.15 -16.39
N ASN A 298 -52.53 -24.13 -15.17
CA ASN A 298 -53.62 -25.01 -14.76
C ASN A 298 -54.95 -24.66 -15.45
N GLN A 299 -55.24 -23.38 -15.65
CA GLN A 299 -56.44 -22.92 -16.36
C GLN A 299 -56.37 -23.19 -17.86
N ALA A 300 -55.20 -22.99 -18.47
CA ALA A 300 -54.96 -23.23 -19.89
C ALA A 300 -54.54 -24.68 -20.21
N GLN A 301 -54.76 -25.64 -19.30
CA GLN A 301 -54.28 -27.03 -19.43
C GLN A 301 -54.67 -27.68 -20.77
N HIS A 302 -55.89 -27.44 -21.26
CA HIS A 302 -56.38 -28.01 -22.51
C HIS A 302 -55.62 -27.51 -23.75
N GLN A 303 -54.98 -26.33 -23.68
CA GLN A 303 -54.21 -25.72 -24.77
C GLN A 303 -52.71 -26.04 -24.69
N LEU A 304 -52.20 -26.35 -23.49
CA LEU A 304 -50.76 -26.50 -23.22
C LEU A 304 -50.25 -27.95 -23.25
N GLY A 305 -51.13 -28.95 -23.18
CA GLY A 305 -50.76 -30.36 -23.34
C GLY A 305 -49.73 -30.84 -22.31
N GLU A 306 -48.66 -31.50 -22.77
CA GLU A 306 -47.58 -32.03 -21.92
C GLU A 306 -46.75 -30.95 -21.21
N PHE A 307 -46.85 -29.68 -21.61
CA PHE A 307 -46.11 -28.60 -20.97
C PHE A 307 -46.45 -28.45 -19.48
N LYS A 308 -47.70 -28.73 -19.08
CA LYS A 308 -48.12 -28.65 -17.68
C LYS A 308 -47.31 -29.57 -16.77
N THR A 309 -47.02 -30.79 -17.20
CA THR A 309 -46.31 -31.76 -16.36
C THR A 309 -44.85 -31.34 -16.18
N TRP A 310 -44.21 -30.87 -17.25
CA TRP A 310 -42.85 -30.32 -17.21
C TRP A 310 -42.76 -29.06 -16.34
N PHE A 311 -43.77 -28.19 -16.42
CA PHE A 311 -43.81 -26.98 -15.60
C PHE A 311 -44.03 -27.29 -14.11
N GLN A 312 -44.89 -28.26 -13.78
CA GLN A 312 -45.07 -28.70 -12.39
C GLN A 312 -43.79 -29.31 -11.80
N GLU A 313 -43.05 -30.07 -12.60
CA GLU A 313 -41.72 -30.58 -12.21
C GLU A 313 -40.75 -29.43 -11.92
N TYR A 314 -40.71 -28.42 -12.79
CA TYR A 314 -39.89 -27.22 -12.62
C TYR A 314 -40.23 -26.44 -11.33
N VAL A 315 -41.51 -26.21 -11.04
CA VAL A 315 -41.97 -25.44 -9.86
C VAL A 315 -41.72 -26.19 -8.55
N ASN A 316 -41.83 -27.52 -8.54
CA ASN A 316 -41.64 -28.34 -7.33
C ASN A 316 -40.16 -28.59 -7.00
N SER A 317 -39.25 -28.31 -7.92
CA SER A 317 -37.81 -28.44 -7.73
C SER A 317 -37.26 -27.28 -6.93
N LYS A 318 -36.41 -27.57 -5.92
CA LYS A 318 -35.78 -26.54 -5.08
C LYS A 318 -34.91 -25.57 -5.89
N ASP A 319 -34.27 -26.08 -6.94
CA ASP A 319 -33.33 -25.33 -7.76
C ASP A 319 -33.99 -24.76 -9.03
N ARG A 320 -35.32 -24.83 -9.13
CA ARG A 320 -36.09 -24.50 -10.35
C ARG A 320 -35.50 -25.21 -11.56
N ARG A 321 -35.42 -26.55 -11.48
CA ARG A 321 -34.85 -27.44 -12.50
C ARG A 321 -35.78 -28.61 -12.81
N VAL A 322 -35.79 -29.01 -14.08
CA VAL A 322 -36.38 -30.27 -14.52
C VAL A 322 -35.35 -31.40 -14.51
N SER A 323 -35.77 -32.65 -14.45
CA SER A 323 -34.87 -33.80 -14.53
C SER A 323 -34.16 -33.87 -15.90
N PRO A 324 -32.96 -34.48 -15.98
CA PRO A 324 -32.24 -34.61 -17.25
C PRO A 324 -33.04 -35.35 -18.35
N ALA A 325 -33.92 -36.28 -17.96
CA ALA A 325 -34.81 -36.97 -18.89
C ALA A 325 -35.88 -36.04 -19.48
N THR A 326 -36.46 -35.17 -18.65
CA THR A 326 -37.43 -34.16 -19.09
C THR A 326 -36.76 -33.05 -19.90
N GLU A 327 -35.57 -32.61 -19.51
CA GLU A 327 -34.76 -31.60 -20.24
C GLU A 327 -34.47 -32.05 -21.68
N ASN A 328 -34.05 -33.30 -21.86
CA ASN A 328 -33.82 -33.87 -23.20
C ASN A 328 -35.10 -33.94 -24.06
N LYS A 329 -36.26 -34.22 -23.44
CA LYS A 329 -37.56 -34.21 -24.14
C LYS A 329 -37.97 -32.80 -24.55
N LEU A 330 -37.82 -31.82 -23.66
CA LEU A 330 -38.07 -30.41 -23.92
C LEU A 330 -37.20 -29.89 -25.07
N TRP A 331 -35.91 -30.24 -25.07
CA TRP A 331 -34.98 -29.87 -26.13
C TRP A 331 -35.34 -30.46 -27.49
N LEU A 332 -35.67 -31.76 -27.54
CA LEU A 332 -36.11 -32.40 -28.79
C LEU A 332 -37.40 -31.78 -29.32
N HIS A 333 -38.35 -31.47 -28.43
CA HIS A 333 -39.59 -30.80 -28.80
C HIS A 333 -39.33 -29.38 -29.33
N TYR A 334 -38.48 -28.61 -28.65
CA TYR A 334 -38.12 -27.25 -29.05
C TYR A 334 -37.50 -27.24 -30.45
N ARG A 335 -36.49 -28.09 -30.68
CA ARG A 335 -35.77 -28.17 -31.97
C ARG A 335 -36.66 -28.58 -33.14
N ARG A 336 -37.64 -29.48 -32.91
CA ARG A 336 -38.49 -30.03 -33.99
C ARG A 336 -39.68 -29.15 -34.33
N ALA A 337 -40.25 -28.45 -33.35
CA ALA A 337 -41.57 -27.82 -33.49
C ALA A 337 -41.63 -26.34 -33.09
N LEU A 338 -40.66 -25.82 -32.32
CA LEU A 338 -40.75 -24.48 -31.73
C LEU A 338 -39.69 -23.50 -32.20
N ARG A 339 -38.56 -23.96 -32.76
CA ARG A 339 -37.47 -23.08 -33.20
C ARG A 339 -37.94 -22.04 -34.23
N ASP A 340 -38.80 -22.43 -35.16
CA ASP A 340 -39.36 -21.56 -36.20
C ASP A 340 -40.78 -21.08 -35.85
N ASN A 341 -41.18 -21.12 -34.56
CA ASN A 341 -42.50 -20.69 -34.13
C ASN A 341 -42.63 -19.16 -34.17
N THR A 342 -43.81 -18.68 -34.55
CA THR A 342 -44.13 -17.24 -34.63
C THR A 342 -44.33 -16.57 -33.27
N ASP A 343 -44.57 -17.34 -32.20
CA ASP A 343 -44.76 -16.79 -30.85
C ASP A 343 -43.41 -16.72 -30.09
N PRO A 344 -42.86 -15.50 -29.86
CA PRO A 344 -41.57 -15.34 -29.22
C PRO A 344 -41.62 -15.59 -27.70
N TYR A 345 -42.75 -15.35 -27.04
CA TYR A 345 -42.91 -15.62 -25.61
C TYR A 345 -42.96 -17.12 -25.34
N LYS A 346 -43.62 -17.87 -26.23
CA LYS A 346 -43.59 -19.34 -26.18
C LYS A 346 -42.17 -19.87 -26.34
N ARG A 347 -41.39 -19.37 -27.30
CA ARG A 347 -39.97 -19.74 -27.46
C ARG A 347 -39.18 -19.45 -26.19
N ALA A 348 -39.29 -18.24 -25.65
CA ALA A 348 -38.58 -17.81 -24.44
C ALA A 348 -38.90 -18.69 -23.22
N VAL A 349 -40.18 -19.00 -22.96
CA VAL A 349 -40.59 -19.85 -21.82
C VAL A 349 -40.01 -21.26 -21.91
N TYR A 350 -40.01 -21.87 -23.11
CA TYR A 350 -39.37 -23.17 -23.32
C TYR A 350 -37.85 -23.10 -23.18
N CYS A 351 -37.22 -22.02 -23.64
CA CYS A 351 -35.78 -21.78 -23.47
C CYS A 351 -35.38 -21.63 -21.99
N ILE A 352 -36.22 -21.02 -21.16
CA ILE A 352 -35.98 -20.85 -19.71
C ILE A 352 -36.11 -22.20 -18.98
N ILE A 353 -37.21 -22.93 -19.19
CA ILE A 353 -37.50 -24.16 -18.44
C ILE A 353 -36.62 -25.33 -18.91
N GLY A 354 -36.41 -25.45 -20.22
CA GLY A 354 -35.68 -26.55 -20.84
C GLY A 354 -34.22 -26.22 -21.19
N ARG A 355 -33.74 -25.01 -20.87
CA ARG A 355 -32.38 -24.53 -21.19
C ARG A 355 -31.97 -24.73 -22.65
N CYS A 356 -32.93 -24.51 -23.54
CA CYS A 356 -32.77 -24.74 -24.97
C CYS A 356 -32.19 -23.50 -25.66
N ASP A 357 -31.44 -23.73 -26.74
CA ASP A 357 -30.96 -22.70 -27.69
C ASP A 357 -30.20 -21.52 -27.04
N VAL A 358 -29.11 -21.86 -26.35
CA VAL A 358 -28.21 -20.90 -25.67
C VAL A 358 -27.65 -19.83 -26.63
N THR A 359 -27.57 -20.13 -27.93
CA THR A 359 -27.06 -19.22 -28.95
C THR A 359 -28.04 -18.10 -29.31
N ASP A 360 -29.34 -18.31 -29.12
CA ASP A 360 -30.34 -17.28 -29.38
C ASP A 360 -30.45 -16.35 -28.18
N ASN A 361 -30.45 -15.05 -28.43
CA ASN A 361 -30.58 -14.01 -27.41
C ASN A 361 -32.05 -13.65 -27.14
N GLN A 362 -33.00 -14.19 -27.91
CA GLN A 362 -34.43 -13.90 -27.78
C GLN A 362 -34.73 -12.39 -27.73
N SER A 363 -34.06 -11.62 -28.59
CA SER A 363 -34.12 -10.14 -28.58
C SER A 363 -35.51 -9.57 -28.90
N GLU A 364 -36.45 -10.40 -29.36
CA GLU A 364 -37.86 -10.05 -29.56
C GLU A 364 -38.60 -9.84 -28.23
N VAL A 365 -38.14 -10.48 -27.14
CA VAL A 365 -38.74 -10.41 -25.80
C VAL A 365 -37.80 -9.80 -24.76
N ALA A 366 -36.49 -10.05 -24.90
CA ALA A 366 -35.44 -9.53 -24.02
C ALA A 366 -34.66 -8.42 -24.75
N ASP A 367 -35.22 -7.21 -24.75
CA ASP A 367 -34.63 -6.03 -25.40
C ASP A 367 -33.69 -5.24 -24.47
N LYS A 368 -33.85 -5.36 -23.15
CA LYS A 368 -33.00 -4.73 -22.14
C LYS A 368 -31.86 -5.65 -21.69
N THR A 369 -30.74 -5.04 -21.27
CA THR A 369 -29.59 -5.76 -20.70
C THR A 369 -29.98 -6.63 -19.50
N GLU A 370 -30.81 -6.12 -18.58
CA GLU A 370 -31.27 -6.89 -17.41
C GLU A 370 -32.07 -8.14 -17.82
N ASP A 371 -32.89 -8.03 -18.86
CA ASP A 371 -33.69 -9.16 -19.36
C ASP A 371 -32.81 -10.20 -20.06
N TYR A 372 -31.78 -9.75 -20.78
CA TYR A 372 -30.74 -10.61 -21.34
C TYR A 372 -29.99 -11.38 -20.25
N LEU A 373 -29.51 -10.68 -19.20
CA LEU A 373 -28.78 -11.30 -18.09
C LEU A 373 -29.64 -12.30 -17.32
N TRP A 374 -30.88 -11.92 -17.00
CA TRP A 374 -31.83 -12.81 -16.35
C TRP A 374 -32.10 -14.07 -17.20
N LEU A 375 -32.25 -13.92 -18.52
CA LEU A 375 -32.46 -15.05 -19.43
C LEU A 375 -31.25 -16.00 -19.45
N LYS A 376 -30.03 -15.46 -19.62
CA LYS A 376 -28.82 -16.29 -19.66
C LYS A 376 -28.55 -16.97 -18.33
N LEU A 377 -28.76 -16.31 -17.19
CA LEU A 377 -28.61 -16.91 -15.87
C LEU A 377 -29.59 -18.08 -15.63
N ASN A 378 -30.80 -18.01 -16.18
CA ASN A 378 -31.73 -19.15 -16.16
C ASN A 378 -31.22 -20.36 -16.98
N GLN A 379 -30.46 -20.10 -18.04
CA GLN A 379 -29.89 -21.12 -18.92
C GLN A 379 -28.58 -21.74 -18.38
N VAL A 380 -27.98 -21.19 -17.31
CA VAL A 380 -26.72 -21.70 -16.76
C VAL A 380 -26.88 -23.12 -16.19
N CYS A 381 -25.97 -24.01 -16.60
CA CYS A 381 -25.80 -25.38 -16.13
C CYS A 381 -24.53 -25.50 -15.27
N PHE A 382 -24.64 -26.27 -14.19
CA PHE A 382 -23.54 -26.52 -13.26
C PHE A 382 -23.04 -27.98 -13.29
N ASP A 383 -23.81 -28.89 -13.89
CA ASP A 383 -23.43 -30.30 -14.04
C ASP A 383 -22.47 -30.49 -15.22
N ASP A 384 -21.23 -30.86 -14.93
CA ASP A 384 -20.25 -31.31 -15.94
C ASP A 384 -20.36 -32.82 -16.16
N ASP A 385 -21.54 -33.27 -16.58
CA ASP A 385 -21.69 -34.61 -17.11
C ASP A 385 -21.05 -34.62 -18.51
N GLY A 386 -19.77 -35.00 -18.58
CA GLY A 386 -18.98 -35.15 -19.82
C GLY A 386 -19.54 -36.15 -20.86
N THR A 387 -20.81 -36.54 -20.73
CA THR A 387 -21.60 -37.39 -21.64
C THR A 387 -22.44 -36.58 -22.63
N SER A 388 -22.62 -35.27 -22.42
CA SER A 388 -23.41 -34.39 -23.30
C SER A 388 -22.53 -33.53 -24.22
N SER A 389 -22.99 -33.23 -25.45
CA SER A 389 -22.19 -32.46 -26.39
C SER A 389 -21.96 -31.01 -25.91
N PRO A 390 -20.72 -30.50 -25.88
CA PRO A 390 -20.36 -29.19 -25.30
C PRO A 390 -21.02 -27.98 -25.97
N GLN A 391 -21.53 -28.15 -27.20
CA GLN A 391 -22.05 -27.06 -28.03
C GLN A 391 -23.44 -26.55 -27.61
N HIS A 392 -24.04 -27.16 -26.58
CA HIS A 392 -25.44 -26.93 -26.22
C HIS A 392 -25.68 -26.55 -24.76
N ARG A 393 -24.63 -26.46 -23.93
CA ARG A 393 -24.75 -26.10 -22.50
C ARG A 393 -24.01 -24.81 -22.20
N LEU A 394 -24.67 -23.92 -21.46
CA LEU A 394 -24.08 -22.69 -20.94
C LEU A 394 -23.49 -22.96 -19.57
N THR A 395 -22.16 -23.06 -19.43
CA THR A 395 -21.54 -23.07 -18.09
C THR A 395 -21.39 -21.66 -17.56
N LEU A 396 -21.37 -21.50 -16.23
CA LEU A 396 -21.16 -20.18 -15.62
C LEU A 396 -19.82 -19.58 -16.06
N SER A 397 -18.76 -20.38 -16.12
CA SER A 397 -17.42 -19.95 -16.55
C SER A 397 -17.40 -19.49 -18.01
N TRP A 398 -18.13 -20.17 -18.89
CA TRP A 398 -18.24 -19.75 -20.29
C TRP A 398 -19.06 -18.47 -20.45
N PHE A 399 -20.16 -18.33 -19.71
CA PHE A 399 -20.95 -17.09 -19.69
C PHE A 399 -20.12 -15.90 -19.19
N GLN A 400 -19.37 -16.11 -18.12
CA GLN A 400 -18.43 -15.13 -17.56
C GLN A 400 -17.32 -14.74 -18.56
N LYS A 401 -16.77 -15.71 -19.29
CA LYS A 401 -15.79 -15.48 -20.35
C LYS A 401 -16.38 -14.64 -21.49
N GLN A 402 -17.55 -15.05 -21.99
CA GLN A 402 -18.25 -14.39 -23.07
C GLN A 402 -18.58 -12.93 -22.70
N SER A 403 -19.02 -12.70 -21.46
CA SER A 403 -19.32 -11.36 -20.97
C SER A 403 -18.09 -10.43 -20.92
N LEU A 404 -16.91 -10.97 -20.59
CA LEU A 404 -15.66 -10.20 -20.54
C LEU A 404 -15.09 -9.93 -21.93
N GLU A 405 -15.03 -10.96 -22.78
CA GLU A 405 -14.33 -10.93 -24.07
C GLU A 405 -15.17 -10.31 -25.19
N ASP A 406 -16.47 -10.65 -25.29
CA ASP A 406 -17.31 -10.25 -26.42
C ASP A 406 -18.03 -8.92 -26.20
N TYR A 407 -18.35 -8.56 -24.95
CA TYR A 407 -19.16 -7.37 -24.66
C TYR A 407 -18.31 -6.14 -24.29
N GLY A 408 -17.20 -6.30 -23.56
CA GLY A 408 -16.14 -5.28 -23.35
C GLY A 408 -16.57 -3.87 -22.90
N GLU A 409 -15.60 -3.02 -22.49
CA GLU A 409 -15.83 -1.64 -22.00
C GLU A 409 -16.68 -0.74 -22.92
N SER A 410 -16.84 -1.12 -24.20
CA SER A 410 -17.53 -0.33 -25.23
C SER A 410 -19.05 -0.55 -25.34
N GLN A 411 -19.61 -1.69 -24.89
CA GLN A 411 -21.07 -1.90 -24.83
C GLN A 411 -21.65 -1.68 -23.43
N PHE A 412 -20.80 -1.68 -22.40
CA PHE A 412 -21.18 -1.29 -21.05
C PHE A 412 -21.30 0.23 -20.97
N THR A 413 -22.48 0.75 -21.33
CA THR A 413 -22.84 2.11 -20.94
C THR A 413 -22.73 2.20 -19.42
N VAL A 414 -22.01 3.23 -18.98
CA VAL A 414 -21.47 3.56 -17.64
C VAL A 414 -22.39 3.32 -16.42
N ASN A 415 -23.66 2.96 -16.61
CA ASN A 415 -24.69 2.84 -15.58
C ASN A 415 -25.21 1.41 -15.30
N GLN A 416 -24.69 0.36 -15.94
CA GLN A 416 -25.26 -0.99 -15.80
C GLN A 416 -24.39 -1.95 -14.96
N GLN A 417 -24.68 -1.95 -13.66
CA GLN A 417 -24.64 -3.06 -12.69
C GLN A 417 -23.59 -4.19 -12.89
N PRO A 418 -22.28 -3.91 -12.71
CA PRO A 418 -21.19 -4.86 -13.00
C PRO A 418 -21.09 -6.04 -12.01
N PHE A 419 -21.72 -5.99 -10.83
CA PHE A 419 -21.65 -7.08 -9.85
C PHE A 419 -22.51 -8.31 -10.20
N LEU A 420 -23.42 -8.18 -11.16
CA LEU A 420 -24.38 -9.24 -11.55
C LEU A 420 -23.73 -10.38 -12.36
N TYR A 421 -22.50 -10.19 -12.81
CA TYR A 421 -21.73 -11.21 -13.56
C TYR A 421 -21.00 -12.21 -12.66
N ILE A 422 -21.17 -12.11 -11.34
CA ILE A 422 -20.51 -12.99 -10.35
C ILE A 422 -18.98 -12.87 -10.43
N GLN A 423 -18.49 -11.72 -10.90
CA GLN A 423 -17.07 -11.37 -11.01
C GLN A 423 -16.78 -10.10 -10.21
N PHE A 424 -16.76 -10.26 -8.89
CA PHE A 424 -16.58 -9.14 -7.96
C PHE A 424 -15.28 -8.37 -8.21
N GLU A 425 -14.17 -9.07 -8.48
CA GLU A 425 -12.85 -8.48 -8.64
C GLU A 425 -12.77 -7.57 -9.87
N ALA A 426 -13.25 -8.05 -11.02
CA ALA A 426 -13.31 -7.27 -12.25
C ALA A 426 -14.27 -6.08 -12.11
N ALA A 427 -15.43 -6.28 -11.46
CA ALA A 427 -16.39 -5.21 -11.20
C ALA A 427 -15.79 -4.10 -10.31
N ILE A 428 -15.08 -4.46 -9.24
CA ILE A 428 -14.39 -3.49 -8.37
C ILE A 428 -13.35 -2.72 -9.15
N ALA A 429 -12.51 -3.40 -9.94
CA ALA A 429 -11.47 -2.73 -10.73
C ALA A 429 -12.07 -1.75 -11.74
N PHE A 430 -13.15 -2.13 -12.43
CA PHE A 430 -13.86 -1.25 -13.37
C PHE A 430 -14.44 -0.01 -12.67
N LEU A 431 -15.14 -0.21 -11.54
CA LEU A 431 -15.71 0.90 -10.76
C LEU A 431 -14.63 1.82 -10.17
N PHE A 432 -13.47 1.27 -9.81
CA PHE A 432 -12.35 2.03 -9.28
C PHE A 432 -11.73 2.98 -10.32
N CYS A 433 -11.77 2.62 -11.60
CA CYS A 433 -11.33 3.49 -12.70
C CYS A 433 -12.23 4.72 -12.89
N MET A 434 -13.47 4.69 -12.39
CA MET A 434 -14.40 5.81 -12.48
C MET A 434 -14.29 6.69 -11.23
N GLU A 435 -13.93 7.96 -11.39
CA GLU A 435 -13.64 8.85 -10.27
C GLU A 435 -14.83 9.03 -9.30
N GLN A 436 -16.06 9.10 -9.81
CA GLN A 436 -17.27 9.21 -9.00
C GLN A 436 -17.55 7.92 -8.21
N LEU A 437 -17.27 6.75 -8.79
CA LEU A 437 -17.57 5.46 -8.18
C LEU A 437 -16.41 4.85 -7.39
N CYS A 438 -15.21 5.47 -7.46
CA CYS A 438 -14.00 4.91 -6.86
C CYS A 438 -14.12 4.72 -5.34
N CYS A 439 -14.82 5.62 -4.65
CA CYS A 439 -15.04 5.49 -3.21
C CYS A 439 -15.95 4.29 -2.93
N HIS A 440 -17.08 4.14 -3.62
CA HIS A 440 -17.97 2.99 -3.43
C HIS A 440 -17.28 1.67 -3.78
N ALA A 441 -16.46 1.63 -4.85
CA ALA A 441 -15.71 0.44 -5.24
C ALA A 441 -14.81 -0.08 -4.10
N VAL A 442 -14.11 0.82 -3.42
CA VAL A 442 -13.26 0.49 -2.27
C VAL A 442 -14.10 -0.06 -1.12
N HIS A 443 -15.24 0.56 -0.80
CA HIS A 443 -16.10 0.10 0.30
C HIS A 443 -16.80 -1.22 -0.01
N VAL A 444 -17.16 -1.50 -1.27
CA VAL A 444 -17.63 -2.82 -1.70
C VAL A 444 -16.51 -3.86 -1.56
N ALA A 445 -15.27 -3.51 -1.92
CA ALA A 445 -14.12 -4.40 -1.70
C ALA A 445 -13.90 -4.71 -0.22
N LEU A 446 -14.03 -3.71 0.68
CA LEU A 446 -13.95 -3.91 2.13
C LEU A 446 -15.03 -4.88 2.63
N VAL A 447 -16.27 -4.72 2.18
CA VAL A 447 -17.40 -5.59 2.52
C VAL A 447 -17.12 -7.03 2.08
N LEU A 448 -16.71 -7.23 0.83
CA LEU A 448 -16.40 -8.57 0.30
C LEU A 448 -15.18 -9.19 0.99
N PHE A 449 -14.20 -8.38 1.38
CA PHE A 449 -13.05 -8.83 2.15
C PHE A 449 -13.43 -9.32 3.55
N GLU A 450 -14.32 -8.60 4.23
CA GLU A 450 -14.81 -9.00 5.56
C GLU A 450 -15.66 -10.27 5.50
N LEU A 451 -16.52 -10.39 4.49
CA LEU A 451 -17.32 -11.59 4.24
C LEU A 451 -16.51 -12.77 3.67
N LYS A 452 -15.18 -12.63 3.48
CA LYS A 452 -14.31 -13.68 2.91
C LYS A 452 -14.75 -14.13 1.51
N LEU A 453 -15.38 -13.23 0.76
CA LEU A 453 -15.81 -13.43 -0.63
C LEU A 453 -14.78 -12.91 -1.65
N LEU A 454 -13.90 -12.01 -1.23
CA LEU A 454 -12.90 -11.42 -2.10
C LEU A 454 -11.72 -12.38 -2.34
N LEU A 455 -11.39 -12.63 -3.59
CA LEU A 455 -10.20 -13.38 -3.99
C LEU A 455 -9.01 -12.42 -4.07
N LYS A 456 -8.04 -12.58 -3.17
CA LYS A 456 -6.86 -11.73 -3.08
C LYS A 456 -5.67 -12.33 -3.83
N SER A 457 -4.90 -11.49 -4.51
CA SER A 457 -3.60 -11.91 -5.06
C SER A 457 -2.54 -11.99 -3.96
N CYS A 458 -1.63 -12.96 -4.05
CA CYS A 458 -0.58 -13.16 -3.04
C CYS A 458 0.69 -12.32 -3.30
N GLY A 459 0.75 -11.60 -4.44
CA GLY A 459 1.93 -10.90 -4.93
C GLY A 459 1.89 -9.37 -4.72
N GLN A 460 2.93 -8.83 -4.10
CA GLN A 460 3.15 -7.39 -3.91
C GLN A 460 3.28 -6.63 -5.24
N SER A 461 3.79 -7.33 -6.26
CA SER A 461 4.04 -6.85 -7.63
C SER A 461 2.87 -7.00 -8.60
N ALA A 462 1.75 -7.61 -8.17
CA ALA A 462 0.62 -7.84 -9.06
C ALA A 462 -0.03 -6.51 -9.48
N HIS A 463 -0.46 -6.45 -10.74
CA HIS A 463 -1.40 -5.42 -11.20
C HIS A 463 -2.69 -5.45 -10.35
N LEU A 464 -3.53 -4.41 -10.47
CA LEU A 464 -4.77 -4.35 -9.68
C LEU A 464 -5.61 -5.62 -9.85
N LEU A 465 -5.65 -6.17 -11.07
CA LEU A 465 -6.15 -7.50 -11.39
C LEU A 465 -4.98 -8.39 -11.84
N SER A 466 -4.95 -9.62 -11.34
CA SER A 466 -4.00 -10.65 -11.76
C SER A 466 -4.67 -12.00 -11.96
N HIS A 467 -4.09 -12.82 -12.82
CA HIS A 467 -4.43 -14.23 -13.02
C HIS A 467 -3.22 -15.08 -12.61
N GLU A 468 -3.39 -16.02 -11.68
CA GLU A 468 -2.29 -16.90 -11.26
C GLU A 468 -2.20 -18.15 -12.16
N PRO A 469 -0.97 -18.59 -12.54
CA PRO A 469 -0.78 -19.75 -13.40
C PRO A 469 -1.19 -21.04 -12.67
N GLY A 470 -2.39 -21.54 -12.98
CA GLY A 470 -3.00 -22.71 -12.34
C GLY A 470 -4.47 -22.52 -11.98
N ASP A 471 -4.94 -21.27 -11.93
CA ASP A 471 -6.35 -20.96 -11.68
C ASP A 471 -7.22 -21.27 -12.91
N PRO A 472 -8.52 -21.60 -12.70
CA PRO A 472 -9.48 -21.74 -13.79
C PRO A 472 -9.47 -20.51 -14.71
N PRO A 473 -9.68 -20.68 -16.03
CA PRO A 473 -9.86 -19.54 -16.92
C PRO A 473 -11.03 -18.68 -16.40
N CYS A 474 -10.82 -17.37 -16.32
CA CYS A 474 -11.77 -16.32 -15.86
C CYS A 474 -11.85 -16.08 -14.34
N LEU A 475 -10.99 -16.71 -13.52
CA LEU A 475 -10.85 -16.35 -12.11
C LEU A 475 -9.83 -15.20 -11.98
N TRP A 476 -10.31 -14.00 -11.65
CA TRP A 476 -9.46 -12.84 -11.42
C TRP A 476 -9.21 -12.64 -9.94
N LEU A 477 -7.97 -12.33 -9.58
CA LEU A 477 -7.56 -11.98 -8.22
C LEU A 477 -7.37 -10.47 -8.13
N LEU A 478 -7.89 -9.86 -7.06
CA LEU A 478 -7.75 -8.44 -6.79
C LEU A 478 -6.57 -8.18 -5.84
N ASN A 479 -5.68 -7.25 -6.21
CA ASN A 479 -4.67 -6.74 -5.30
C ASN A 479 -5.31 -5.74 -4.31
N PHE A 480 -5.94 -6.27 -3.26
CA PHE A 480 -6.66 -5.49 -2.25
C PHE A 480 -5.76 -4.50 -1.50
N VAL A 481 -4.51 -4.87 -1.23
CA VAL A 481 -3.53 -3.99 -0.58
C VAL A 481 -3.26 -2.77 -1.46
N ARG A 482 -2.99 -2.99 -2.76
CA ARG A 482 -2.75 -1.92 -3.72
C ARG A 482 -3.97 -1.02 -3.91
N LEU A 483 -5.18 -1.59 -3.94
CA LEU A 483 -6.43 -0.82 -4.02
C LEU A 483 -6.55 0.18 -2.87
N LEU A 484 -6.36 -0.28 -1.64
CA LEU A 484 -6.43 0.57 -0.45
C LEU A 484 -5.31 1.60 -0.41
N MET A 485 -4.09 1.25 -0.83
CA MET A 485 -2.97 2.19 -0.92
C MET A 485 -3.25 3.31 -1.94
N LEU A 486 -3.76 2.99 -3.13
CA LEU A 486 -4.09 4.00 -4.15
C LEU A 486 -5.25 4.91 -3.71
N TYR A 487 -6.20 4.37 -2.94
CA TYR A 487 -7.30 5.17 -2.40
C TYR A 487 -6.83 6.13 -1.29
N THR A 488 -6.06 5.63 -0.33
CA THR A 488 -5.57 6.40 0.82
C THR A 488 -4.50 7.43 0.43
N GLN A 489 -3.71 7.20 -0.62
CA GLN A 489 -2.70 8.15 -1.11
C GLN A 489 -3.29 9.55 -1.38
N LYS A 490 -4.58 9.64 -1.75
CA LYS A 490 -5.25 10.92 -2.04
C LYS A 490 -5.42 11.82 -0.80
N PHE A 491 -5.37 11.27 0.41
CA PHE A 491 -5.66 12.00 1.65
C PHE A 491 -4.78 11.63 2.84
N GLU A 492 -3.86 10.66 2.74
CA GLU A 492 -3.01 10.21 3.86
C GLU A 492 -2.14 11.33 4.46
N SER A 493 -1.85 12.39 3.69
CA SER A 493 -1.09 13.57 4.16
C SER A 493 -1.94 14.62 4.88
N VAL A 494 -3.23 14.73 4.54
CA VAL A 494 -4.16 15.74 5.08
C VAL A 494 -4.98 15.17 6.24
N ASP A 495 -5.51 13.95 6.04
CA ASP A 495 -6.45 13.25 6.91
C ASP A 495 -5.89 11.86 7.33
N PRO A 496 -4.80 11.84 8.12
CA PRO A 496 -4.11 10.59 8.49
C PRO A 496 -4.96 9.68 9.40
N ARG A 497 -5.92 10.23 10.15
CA ARG A 497 -6.79 9.47 11.07
C ARG A 497 -7.74 8.57 10.32
N GLU A 498 -8.29 9.10 9.24
CA GLU A 498 -9.20 8.42 8.33
C GLU A 498 -8.43 7.35 7.56
N ALA A 499 -7.23 7.68 7.05
CA ALA A 499 -6.38 6.72 6.32
C ALA A 499 -6.01 5.50 7.17
N LEU A 500 -5.72 5.72 8.46
CA LEU A 500 -5.43 4.66 9.43
C LEU A 500 -6.60 3.66 9.57
N GLN A 501 -7.85 4.11 9.46
CA GLN A 501 -9.02 3.22 9.54
C GLN A 501 -9.05 2.21 8.39
N TYR A 502 -8.58 2.58 7.20
CA TYR A 502 -8.50 1.69 6.04
C TYR A 502 -7.34 0.70 6.17
N PHE A 503 -6.18 1.15 6.66
CA PHE A 503 -5.04 0.25 6.92
C PHE A 503 -5.34 -0.79 8.01
N CYS A 504 -6.34 -0.57 8.87
CA CYS A 504 -6.78 -1.55 9.85
C CYS A 504 -7.29 -2.86 9.24
N PHE A 505 -7.81 -2.87 8.01
CA PHE A 505 -8.22 -4.11 7.35
C PHE A 505 -7.03 -4.96 6.87
N LEU A 506 -5.82 -4.42 6.92
CA LEU A 506 -4.60 -5.04 6.39
C LEU A 506 -3.59 -5.41 7.50
N ARG A 507 -4.03 -5.53 8.76
CA ARG A 507 -3.15 -5.77 9.93
C ARG A 507 -2.22 -6.99 9.80
N ASP A 508 -2.65 -8.01 9.06
CA ASP A 508 -1.89 -9.25 8.88
C ASP A 508 -0.83 -9.16 7.77
N GLU A 509 -0.89 -8.13 6.90
CA GLU A 509 0.01 -7.98 5.75
C GLU A 509 1.30 -7.23 6.12
N LYS A 510 2.46 -7.75 5.71
CA LYS A 510 3.78 -7.25 6.14
C LYS A 510 4.08 -5.80 5.70
N ILE A 511 3.72 -5.41 4.47
CA ILE A 511 3.98 -4.07 3.91
C ILE A 511 3.18 -3.00 4.65
N VAL A 512 1.98 -3.35 5.09
CA VAL A 512 1.07 -2.38 5.71
C VAL A 512 1.50 -2.07 7.13
N LYS A 513 2.29 -2.93 7.77
CA LYS A 513 2.94 -2.56 9.02
C LYS A 513 3.78 -1.29 8.83
N GLU A 514 4.60 -1.20 7.78
CA GLU A 514 5.45 -0.01 7.49
C GLU A 514 4.64 1.27 7.24
N LYS A 515 3.59 1.22 6.41
CA LYS A 515 2.69 2.38 6.17
C LYS A 515 1.78 2.72 7.35
N THR A 516 1.33 1.73 8.10
CA THR A 516 0.53 1.96 9.31
C THR A 516 1.37 2.69 10.33
N TYR A 517 2.67 2.35 10.47
CA TYR A 517 3.60 3.08 11.34
C TYR A 517 3.64 4.58 11.04
N PHE A 518 3.65 4.95 9.76
CA PHE A 518 3.64 6.34 9.31
C PHE A 518 2.41 7.11 9.81
N CYS A 519 1.20 6.61 9.54
CA CYS A 519 -0.04 7.32 9.89
C CYS A 519 -0.24 7.36 11.40
N THR A 520 0.12 6.28 12.08
CA THR A 520 0.08 6.12 13.54
C THR A 520 0.83 7.25 14.24
N LEU A 521 2.04 7.54 13.78
CA LEU A 521 2.94 8.45 14.46
C LEU A 521 2.63 9.92 14.18
N VAL A 522 2.12 10.23 12.98
CA VAL A 522 1.62 11.58 12.66
C VAL A 522 0.44 11.96 13.56
N ILE A 523 -0.39 10.98 13.95
CA ILE A 523 -1.51 11.20 14.87
C ILE A 523 -1.02 11.32 16.31
N GLU A 524 -0.15 10.40 16.76
CA GLU A 524 0.36 10.38 18.13
C GLU A 524 1.27 11.58 18.45
N SER A 525 2.02 12.10 17.49
CA SER A 525 2.86 13.30 17.67
C SER A 525 2.06 14.58 17.87
N ARG A 526 0.80 14.62 17.42
CA ARG A 526 -0.13 15.76 17.59
C ARG A 526 -0.97 15.68 18.88
N GLU A 527 -1.06 14.52 19.53
CA GLU A 527 -1.93 14.30 20.71
C GLU A 527 -1.20 14.20 22.05
N MET A 528 -0.01 14.80 22.17
CA MET A 528 0.70 14.85 23.45
C MET A 528 0.00 15.79 24.45
N THR A 529 -0.16 15.34 25.70
CA THR A 529 -0.57 16.22 26.81
C THR A 529 0.63 16.96 27.38
N ASP A 530 0.41 18.16 27.93
CA ASP A 530 1.42 18.98 28.62
C ASP A 530 2.19 18.23 29.73
N ASP A 531 1.61 17.15 30.27
CA ASP A 531 2.21 16.31 31.32
C ASP A 531 3.19 15.22 30.80
N GLY A 532 3.45 15.16 29.49
CA GLY A 532 4.30 14.12 28.88
C GLY A 532 3.69 12.71 28.93
N SER A 533 2.43 12.59 29.33
CA SER A 533 1.69 11.33 29.28
C SER A 533 1.14 11.08 27.88
N ARG A 534 1.24 9.84 27.40
CA ARG A 534 0.65 9.42 26.13
C ARG A 534 -0.86 9.32 26.29
N LYS A 535 -1.62 10.16 25.58
CA LYS A 535 -3.04 9.89 25.33
C LYS A 535 -3.13 8.64 24.45
N PRO A 536 -3.93 7.63 24.79
CA PRO A 536 -4.08 6.45 23.96
C PRO A 536 -4.56 6.87 22.57
N GLY A 537 -3.70 6.65 21.58
CA GLY A 537 -3.99 6.96 20.20
C GLY A 537 -5.00 5.99 19.61
N VAL A 538 -5.50 6.30 18.41
CA VAL A 538 -6.35 5.39 17.62
C VAL A 538 -5.66 4.03 17.42
N THR A 539 -4.34 4.02 17.33
CA THR A 539 -3.44 2.86 17.22
C THR A 539 -3.23 2.05 18.48
N ASP A 540 -3.31 2.67 19.65
CA ASP A 540 -3.27 1.93 20.93
C ASP A 540 -4.47 1.02 21.12
N LYS A 541 -5.57 1.35 20.45
CA LYS A 541 -6.74 0.48 20.40
C LYS A 541 -6.51 -0.72 19.47
N PHE A 542 -5.57 -0.64 18.54
CA PHE A 542 -5.46 -1.56 17.41
C PHE A 542 -4.29 -2.54 17.50
N THR A 543 -3.20 -2.17 18.18
CA THR A 543 -2.04 -3.03 18.40
C THR A 543 -1.63 -3.05 19.87
N SER A 544 -1.34 -4.24 20.40
CA SER A 544 -0.97 -4.42 21.82
C SER A 544 0.43 -3.88 22.16
N ASP A 545 1.33 -3.76 21.18
CA ASP A 545 2.71 -3.25 21.36
C ASP A 545 3.05 -2.21 20.29
N THR A 546 2.93 -0.93 20.65
CA THR A 546 3.26 0.22 19.79
C THR A 546 4.71 0.69 19.94
N LYS A 547 5.41 0.31 21.01
CA LYS A 547 6.81 0.72 21.27
C LYS A 547 7.80 0.38 20.15
N PRO A 548 7.86 -0.85 19.61
CA PRO A 548 8.86 -1.18 18.58
C PRO A 548 8.62 -0.40 17.27
N ILE A 549 7.36 -0.02 17.04
CA ILE A 549 6.94 0.79 15.92
C ILE A 549 7.49 2.21 16.07
N ILE A 550 7.26 2.81 17.23
CA ILE A 550 7.71 4.16 17.56
C ILE A 550 9.25 4.24 17.50
N ASP A 551 9.95 3.26 18.07
CA ASP A 551 11.43 3.21 18.04
C ASP A 551 11.98 3.12 16.61
N LYS A 552 11.36 2.33 15.73
CA LYS A 552 11.83 2.17 14.35
C LYS A 552 11.71 3.47 13.56
N VAL A 553 10.61 4.19 13.72
CA VAL A 553 10.39 5.45 12.99
C VAL A 553 11.17 6.59 13.63
N ALA A 554 11.34 6.61 14.94
CA ALA A 554 12.26 7.54 15.60
C ALA A 554 13.69 7.40 15.05
N SER A 555 14.16 6.17 14.81
CA SER A 555 15.44 5.91 14.15
C SER A 555 15.47 6.40 12.70
N MET A 556 14.38 6.28 11.94
CA MET A 556 14.31 6.83 10.58
C MET A 556 14.35 8.37 10.56
N ALA A 557 13.66 9.02 11.51
CA ALA A 557 13.71 10.47 11.67
C ALA A 557 15.12 10.96 12.08
N GLU A 558 15.81 10.21 12.96
CA GLU A 558 17.20 10.46 13.35
C GLU A 558 18.15 10.37 12.14
N ASN A 559 18.02 9.33 11.30
CA ASN A 559 18.84 9.16 10.10
C ASN A 559 18.64 10.27 9.06
N LYS A 560 17.46 10.90 9.04
CA LYS A 560 17.12 12.03 8.16
C LYS A 560 17.51 13.40 8.72
N GLY A 561 17.94 13.48 9.98
CA GLY A 561 18.29 14.74 10.64
C GLY A 561 17.12 15.52 11.23
N LEU A 562 15.91 14.94 11.29
CA LEU A 562 14.74 15.53 11.95
C LEU A 562 14.80 15.29 13.47
N PHE A 563 15.79 15.88 14.12
CA PHE A 563 16.11 15.58 15.53
C PHE A 563 15.01 16.00 16.52
N GLU A 564 14.29 17.10 16.27
CA GLU A 564 13.18 17.55 17.14
C GLU A 564 12.04 16.52 17.18
N GLU A 565 11.64 16.01 16.02
CA GLU A 565 10.57 15.00 15.91
C GLU A 565 11.04 13.65 16.41
N ALA A 566 12.29 13.26 16.12
CA ALA A 566 12.88 12.05 16.67
C ALA A 566 12.91 12.08 18.21
N ALA A 567 13.20 13.23 18.84
CA ALA A 567 13.18 13.37 20.29
C ALA A 567 11.77 13.18 20.88
N LYS A 568 10.73 13.74 20.24
CA LYS A 568 9.32 13.52 20.66
C LYS A 568 8.90 12.06 20.51
N LEU A 569 9.32 11.40 19.43
CA LEU A 569 9.02 9.99 19.19
C LEU A 569 9.71 9.07 20.20
N TYR A 570 10.99 9.31 20.50
CA TYR A 570 11.68 8.55 21.55
C TYR A 570 11.11 8.81 22.94
N ASP A 571 10.57 10.01 23.21
CA ASP A 571 9.84 10.31 24.45
C ASP A 571 8.57 9.45 24.56
N LEU A 572 7.80 9.33 23.48
CA LEU A 572 6.62 8.45 23.38
C LEU A 572 6.98 6.97 23.59
N ALA A 573 8.13 6.53 23.06
CA ALA A 573 8.65 5.17 23.28
C ALA A 573 9.19 4.95 24.71
N LYS A 574 9.25 5.99 25.55
CA LYS A 574 9.89 6.03 26.87
C LYS A 574 11.40 5.74 26.83
N ASN A 575 12.06 6.06 25.71
CA ASN A 575 13.49 5.88 25.52
C ASN A 575 14.28 7.14 25.88
N VAL A 576 14.40 7.40 27.18
CA VAL A 576 14.98 8.65 27.72
C VAL A 576 16.42 8.89 27.31
N ASN A 577 17.22 7.82 27.16
CA ASN A 577 18.63 7.94 26.77
C ASN A 577 18.77 8.58 25.38
N LYS A 578 17.93 8.16 24.43
CA LYS A 578 17.93 8.71 23.08
C LYS A 578 17.37 10.12 23.02
N VAL A 579 16.33 10.42 23.82
CA VAL A 579 15.81 11.78 23.97
C VAL A 579 16.91 12.74 24.45
N LEU A 580 17.64 12.41 25.51
CA LEU A 580 18.70 13.27 26.04
C LEU A 580 19.88 13.41 25.07
N GLU A 581 20.25 12.35 24.36
CA GLU A 581 21.31 12.41 23.33
C GLU A 581 20.93 13.40 22.20
N LEU A 582 19.70 13.31 21.70
CA LEU A 582 19.19 14.20 20.67
C LEU A 582 19.04 15.64 21.16
N MET A 583 18.54 15.83 22.39
CA MET A 583 18.44 17.15 23.00
C MET A 583 19.82 17.79 23.20
N ASN A 584 20.86 17.02 23.58
CA ASN A 584 22.23 17.55 23.66
C ASN A 584 22.74 18.05 22.30
N LYS A 585 22.45 17.31 21.23
CA LYS A 585 22.78 17.70 19.84
C LYS A 585 22.00 18.94 19.38
N LEU A 586 20.73 19.07 19.77
CA LEU A 586 19.88 20.21 19.43
C LEU A 586 20.23 21.47 20.23
N LEU A 587 20.53 21.34 21.52
CA LEU A 587 20.81 22.48 22.40
C LEU A 587 22.20 23.05 22.17
N SER A 588 23.23 22.21 21.99
CA SER A 588 24.64 22.61 21.85
C SER A 588 24.85 23.82 20.91
N PRO A 589 24.37 23.81 19.64
CA PRO A 589 24.59 24.94 18.72
C PRO A 589 23.77 26.20 19.03
N VAL A 590 22.79 26.14 19.93
CA VAL A 590 21.83 27.21 20.20
C VAL A 590 22.07 27.89 21.55
N VAL A 591 22.90 27.30 22.42
CA VAL A 591 23.14 27.74 23.81
C VAL A 591 23.50 29.23 23.93
N HIS A 592 24.37 29.76 23.06
CA HIS A 592 24.90 31.13 23.16
C HIS A 592 24.00 32.21 22.56
N GLN A 593 23.02 31.81 21.75
CA GLN A 593 22.14 32.74 21.02
C GLN A 593 21.26 33.52 22.01
N ILE A 594 20.79 34.70 21.60
CA ILE A 594 19.90 35.53 22.45
C ILE A 594 18.52 34.87 22.51
N SER A 595 17.98 34.66 23.72
CA SER A 595 16.64 34.12 23.93
C SER A 595 15.58 35.14 23.53
N ALA A 596 15.06 35.02 22.31
CA ALA A 596 13.87 35.73 21.85
C ALA A 596 12.76 34.72 21.50
N PRO A 597 11.48 34.97 21.87
CA PRO A 597 10.39 34.00 21.76
C PRO A 597 10.03 33.60 20.32
N GLN A 598 10.53 34.31 19.31
CA GLN A 598 10.36 34.01 17.89
C GLN A 598 11.45 33.09 17.31
N PHE A 599 12.53 32.84 18.07
CA PHE A 599 13.68 32.07 17.61
C PHE A 599 13.67 30.63 18.16
N ASN A 600 14.26 29.71 17.39
CA ASN A 600 14.37 28.29 17.69
C ASN A 600 14.85 27.98 19.13
N LYS A 601 15.68 28.87 19.72
CA LYS A 601 16.16 28.76 21.11
C LYS A 601 15.03 28.63 22.13
N GLY A 602 14.05 29.55 22.12
CA GLY A 602 12.99 29.55 23.13
C GLY A 602 12.09 28.31 23.06
N ARG A 603 11.87 27.77 21.85
CA ARG A 603 11.11 26.52 21.66
C ARG A 603 11.90 25.31 22.18
N LEU A 604 13.18 25.21 21.84
CA LEU A 604 14.06 24.12 22.29
C LEU A 604 14.32 24.16 23.81
N GLU A 605 14.45 25.35 24.38
CA GLU A 605 14.61 25.55 25.82
C GLU A 605 13.35 25.12 26.58
N ASN A 606 12.16 25.53 26.13
CA ASN A 606 10.90 25.08 26.72
C ASN A 606 10.75 23.56 26.64
N MET A 607 11.11 22.95 25.50
CA MET A 607 11.12 21.50 25.34
C MET A 607 12.11 20.82 26.30
N ALA A 608 13.32 21.34 26.41
CA ALA A 608 14.34 20.84 27.34
C ALA A 608 13.91 20.94 28.80
N LEU A 609 13.27 22.05 29.20
CA LEU A 609 12.75 22.24 30.56
C LEU A 609 11.61 21.27 30.88
N SER A 610 10.71 21.01 29.92
CA SER A 610 9.65 20.01 30.08
C SER A 610 10.22 18.59 30.26
N ILE A 611 11.20 18.21 29.43
CA ILE A 611 11.89 16.92 29.53
C ILE A 611 12.65 16.82 30.87
N ALA A 612 13.34 17.88 31.30
CA ALA A 612 14.07 17.90 32.56
C ALA A 612 13.16 17.72 33.79
N LYS A 613 12.01 18.40 33.82
CA LYS A 613 11.00 18.24 34.88
C LYS A 613 10.47 16.81 34.92
N TRP A 614 10.19 16.24 33.76
CA TRP A 614 9.71 14.87 33.63
C TRP A 614 10.75 13.83 34.09
N CYS A 615 12.02 13.96 33.66
CA CYS A 615 13.12 13.07 34.07
C CYS A 615 13.29 13.06 35.59
N ARG A 616 13.21 14.24 36.24
CA ARG A 616 13.27 14.36 37.70
C ARG A 616 12.08 13.72 38.41
N ALA A 617 10.89 13.78 37.83
CA ALA A 617 9.67 13.21 38.40
C ALA A 617 9.64 11.68 38.36
N GLN A 618 10.19 11.05 37.32
CA GLN A 618 10.15 9.59 37.16
C GLN A 618 11.34 8.83 37.78
N GLY A 619 12.39 9.53 38.26
CA GLY A 619 13.52 8.89 38.94
C GLY A 619 14.30 7.89 38.05
N ILE A 620 14.35 8.14 36.74
CA ILE A 620 14.89 7.20 35.75
C ILE A 620 16.42 7.26 35.76
N SER A 621 17.06 6.10 35.92
CA SER A 621 18.52 5.94 35.84
C SER A 621 18.99 5.94 34.38
N THR A 622 19.28 7.10 33.82
CA THR A 622 19.89 7.27 32.49
C THR A 622 21.41 7.06 32.54
N ASN A 623 22.06 7.04 31.37
CA ASN A 623 23.52 7.11 31.32
C ASN A 623 23.98 8.43 31.96
N LYS A 624 24.66 8.33 33.12
CA LYS A 624 25.13 9.46 33.93
C LYS A 624 25.88 10.51 33.12
N PHE A 625 26.59 10.12 32.06
CA PHE A 625 27.35 11.04 31.22
C PHE A 625 26.48 11.90 30.30
N VAL A 626 25.42 11.32 29.72
CA VAL A 626 24.48 12.03 28.84
C VAL A 626 23.61 12.97 29.67
N ASP A 627 23.19 12.51 30.84
CA ASP A 627 22.41 13.27 31.81
C ASP A 627 23.20 14.47 32.36
N SER A 628 24.46 14.25 32.76
CA SER A 628 25.34 15.34 33.21
C SER A 628 25.58 16.38 32.12
N THR A 629 25.71 15.94 30.86
CA THR A 629 25.90 16.84 29.72
C THR A 629 24.67 17.70 29.48
N PHE A 630 23.48 17.10 29.58
CA PHE A 630 22.21 17.80 29.39
C PHE A 630 21.95 18.87 30.46
N TYR A 631 22.14 18.54 31.74
CA TYR A 631 21.99 19.53 32.81
C TYR A 631 23.04 20.63 32.73
N LEU A 632 24.28 20.31 32.33
CA LEU A 632 25.31 21.32 32.12
C LEU A 632 24.96 22.28 30.98
N LEU A 633 24.36 21.79 29.89
CA LEU A 633 23.87 22.63 28.80
C LEU A 633 22.70 23.53 29.26
N LEU A 634 21.79 23.05 30.10
CA LEU A 634 20.73 23.87 30.70
C LEU A 634 21.28 24.96 31.63
N ASP A 635 22.28 24.63 32.44
CA ASP A 635 22.95 25.61 33.30
C ASP A 635 23.71 26.67 32.46
N LEU A 636 24.30 26.25 31.33
CA LEU A 636 24.90 27.18 30.37
C LEU A 636 23.86 28.08 29.69
N ILE A 637 22.68 27.56 29.33
CA ILE A 637 21.58 28.40 28.82
C ILE A 637 21.20 29.47 29.84
N THR A 638 21.06 29.09 31.11
CA THR A 638 20.77 30.02 32.21
C THR A 638 21.87 31.07 32.36
N PHE A 639 23.14 30.68 32.21
CA PHE A 639 24.29 31.59 32.22
C PHE A 639 24.22 32.63 31.08
N PHE A 640 23.98 32.19 29.84
CA PHE A 640 23.88 33.11 28.71
C PHE A 640 22.66 34.03 28.82
N ASP A 641 21.53 33.54 29.35
CA ASP A 641 20.31 34.34 29.48
C ASP A 641 20.44 35.43 30.55
N GLU A 642 21.09 35.13 31.68
CA GLU A 642 21.43 36.13 32.70
C GLU A 642 22.43 37.17 32.17
N TYR A 643 23.39 36.75 31.34
CA TYR A 643 24.32 37.67 30.67
C TYR A 643 23.62 38.59 29.67
N HIS A 644 22.76 38.03 28.80
CA HIS A 644 21.99 38.80 27.82
C HIS A 644 20.97 39.74 28.48
N SER A 645 20.50 39.40 29.69
CA SER A 645 19.65 40.25 30.53
C SER A 645 20.40 41.44 31.15
N GLY A 646 21.73 41.52 30.98
CA GLY A 646 22.57 42.61 31.48
C GLY A 646 23.00 42.48 32.93
N HIS A 647 22.74 41.34 33.58
CA HIS A 647 23.29 41.04 34.90
C HIS A 647 24.77 40.62 34.77
N ILE A 648 25.62 41.11 35.66
CA ILE A 648 27.07 40.87 35.59
C ILE A 648 27.55 39.94 36.70
N ASP A 649 26.94 40.06 37.89
CA ASP A 649 27.38 39.31 39.07
C ASP A 649 26.81 37.88 39.08
N ARG A 650 25.52 37.71 38.71
CA ARG A 650 24.88 36.38 38.64
C ARG A 650 25.51 35.40 37.65
N PRO A 651 25.84 35.77 36.40
CA PRO A 651 26.51 34.85 35.49
C PRO A 651 27.89 34.42 36.01
N PHE A 652 28.58 35.31 36.74
CA PHE A 652 29.87 34.99 37.33
C PHE A 652 29.75 33.97 38.48
N ASP A 653 28.73 34.09 39.32
CA ASP A 653 28.43 33.10 40.37
C ASP A 653 28.09 31.72 39.76
N ILE A 654 27.33 31.71 38.66
CA ILE A 654 26.96 30.48 37.94
C ILE A 654 28.22 29.80 37.38
N ILE A 655 29.13 30.53 36.72
CA ILE A 655 30.34 29.91 36.15
C ILE A 655 31.31 29.41 37.23
N GLU A 656 31.40 30.10 38.36
CA GLU A 656 32.18 29.64 39.52
C GLU A 656 31.64 28.31 40.06
N HIS A 657 30.32 28.18 40.13
CA HIS A 657 29.66 26.93 40.54
C HIS A 657 29.83 25.80 39.51
N LEU A 658 29.73 26.12 38.21
CA LEU A 658 29.85 25.16 37.12
C LEU A 658 31.25 24.57 36.99
N LYS A 659 32.28 25.25 37.53
CA LYS A 659 33.66 24.74 37.57
C LYS A 659 34.19 24.33 36.17
N LEU A 660 33.70 25.00 35.13
CA LEU A 660 34.05 24.73 33.73
C LEU A 660 35.39 25.38 33.33
N VAL A 661 35.68 26.56 33.88
CA VAL A 661 36.83 27.39 33.52
C VAL A 661 37.72 27.59 34.75
N PRO A 662 39.06 27.59 34.61
CA PRO A 662 39.94 27.92 35.71
C PRO A 662 39.87 29.41 36.05
N LEU A 663 39.34 29.74 37.22
CA LEU A 663 39.34 31.10 37.77
C LEU A 663 40.55 31.37 38.68
N ASN A 664 41.30 30.33 39.04
CA ASN A 664 42.50 30.43 39.87
C ASN A 664 43.67 29.73 39.18
N GLN A 665 44.88 30.29 39.33
CA GLN A 665 46.10 29.78 38.72
C GLN A 665 46.41 28.32 39.15
N GLU A 666 46.06 27.95 40.38
CA GLU A 666 46.23 26.58 40.92
C GLU A 666 45.26 25.56 40.29
N SER A 667 44.11 26.00 39.78
CA SER A 667 43.10 25.13 39.17
C SER A 667 43.30 24.91 37.66
N MET A 668 44.30 25.56 37.06
CA MET A 668 44.48 25.58 35.61
C MET A 668 44.78 24.19 35.04
N GLU A 669 45.76 23.47 35.60
CA GLU A 669 46.14 22.13 35.12
C GLU A 669 45.01 21.10 35.29
N GLU A 670 44.30 21.15 36.43
CA GLU A 670 43.18 20.26 36.72
C GLU A 670 42.03 20.46 35.72
N ARG A 671 41.70 21.71 35.39
CA ARG A 671 40.62 22.05 34.44
C ARG A 671 40.99 21.70 32.99
N VAL A 672 42.26 21.89 32.61
CA VAL A 672 42.78 21.48 31.29
C VAL A 672 42.77 19.96 31.13
N ALA A 673 43.09 19.22 32.20
CA ALA A 673 42.96 17.76 32.20
C ALA A 673 41.49 17.32 32.10
N ALA A 674 40.58 17.99 32.82
CA ALA A 674 39.15 17.73 32.77
C ALA A 674 38.51 18.07 31.41
N PHE A 675 39.08 19.03 30.67
CA PHE A 675 38.58 19.42 29.34
C PHE A 675 38.49 18.24 28.35
N ARG A 676 39.46 17.32 28.42
CA ARG A 676 39.48 16.12 27.56
C ARG A 676 38.34 15.15 27.87
N ASN A 677 37.78 15.22 29.06
CA ASN A 677 36.71 14.34 29.53
C ASN A 677 35.30 14.91 29.28
N PHE A 678 35.18 16.18 28.85
CA PHE A 678 33.89 16.74 28.47
C PHE A 678 33.42 16.21 27.12
N SER A 679 32.10 16.14 26.96
CA SER A 679 31.47 15.76 25.70
C SER A 679 31.77 16.80 24.61
N ASN A 680 31.65 16.39 23.35
CA ASN A 680 31.88 17.30 22.22
C ASN A 680 30.91 18.50 22.28
N GLU A 681 29.66 18.27 22.67
CA GLU A 681 28.61 19.29 22.78
C GLU A 681 28.98 20.44 23.73
N ILE A 682 29.64 20.14 24.84
CA ILE A 682 30.14 21.15 25.80
C ILE A 682 31.40 21.82 25.28
N ARG A 683 32.31 21.03 24.69
CA ARG A 683 33.59 21.54 24.16
C ARG A 683 33.40 22.60 23.07
N HIS A 684 32.43 22.41 22.18
CA HIS A 684 32.10 23.39 21.14
C HIS A 684 31.61 24.72 21.73
N ASN A 685 31.05 24.68 22.94
CA ASN A 685 30.46 25.86 23.57
C ASN A 685 31.45 26.65 24.45
N LEU A 686 32.62 26.08 24.76
CA LEU A 686 33.56 26.67 25.71
C LEU A 686 34.21 27.96 25.20
N SER A 687 34.44 28.10 23.88
CA SER A 687 35.05 29.31 23.30
C SER A 687 34.23 30.57 23.60
N GLU A 688 32.93 30.48 23.42
CA GLU A 688 32.00 31.58 23.68
C GLU A 688 31.77 31.80 25.17
N VAL A 689 31.78 30.74 25.99
CA VAL A 689 31.76 30.86 27.46
C VAL A 689 32.94 31.69 27.93
N LEU A 690 34.15 31.41 27.43
CA LEU A 690 35.36 32.18 27.75
C LEU A 690 35.22 33.65 27.32
N LEU A 691 34.71 33.89 26.11
CA LEU A 691 34.51 35.24 25.59
C LEU A 691 33.53 36.05 26.44
N VAL A 692 32.43 35.44 26.89
CA VAL A 692 31.47 36.08 27.80
C VAL A 692 32.08 36.35 29.17
N ILE A 693 32.85 35.42 29.73
CA ILE A 693 33.55 35.63 31.01
C ILE A 693 34.54 36.80 30.90
N MET A 694 35.32 36.87 29.82
CA MET A 694 36.24 37.98 29.59
C MET A 694 35.50 39.33 29.52
N ASN A 695 34.35 39.37 28.85
CA ASN A 695 33.51 40.57 28.78
C ASN A 695 32.93 40.97 30.15
N ILE A 696 32.48 40.00 30.95
CA ILE A 696 31.99 40.22 32.32
C ILE A 696 33.12 40.80 33.19
N LEU A 697 34.29 40.16 33.22
CA LEU A 697 35.45 40.59 34.00
C LEU A 697 35.93 41.99 33.57
N PHE A 698 35.97 42.26 32.27
CA PHE A 698 36.33 43.57 31.75
C PHE A 698 35.32 44.65 32.16
N THR A 699 34.03 44.33 32.18
CA THR A 699 32.98 45.26 32.59
C THR A 699 33.02 45.52 34.10
N GLN A 700 33.26 44.50 34.92
CA GLN A 700 33.51 44.65 36.36
C GLN A 700 34.76 45.50 36.62
N PHE A 701 35.85 45.26 35.90
CA PHE A 701 37.06 46.08 35.99
C PHE A 701 36.79 47.55 35.64
N LYS A 702 36.03 47.83 34.57
CA LYS A 702 35.61 49.19 34.21
C LYS A 702 34.78 49.85 35.31
N ARG A 703 33.85 49.12 35.94
CA ARG A 703 33.07 49.62 37.09
C ARG A 703 33.97 49.96 38.28
N LEU A 704 34.93 49.10 38.62
CA LEU A 704 35.89 49.34 39.70
C LEU A 704 36.83 50.52 39.41
N LYS A 705 37.25 50.68 38.15
CA LYS A 705 38.10 51.79 37.72
C LYS A 705 37.36 53.14 37.65
N GLY A 706 36.07 53.12 37.32
CA GLY A 706 35.18 54.29 37.39
C GLY A 706 34.82 54.71 38.82
N THR A 707 34.93 53.78 39.78
CA THR A 707 34.65 54.01 41.21
C THR A 707 35.96 54.26 41.97
N ARG A 708 36.62 55.39 41.75
CA ARG A 708 37.62 55.91 42.70
C ARG A 708 36.95 56.94 43.62
N PRO A 709 36.97 56.69 44.94
CA PRO A 709 37.67 57.61 45.81
C PRO A 709 38.86 56.93 46.50
N SER A 710 39.80 57.77 46.93
CA SER A 710 41.09 57.53 47.58
C SER A 710 41.30 56.25 48.42
N LEU A 711 42.45 55.61 48.19
CA LEU A 711 43.28 54.78 49.09
C LEU A 711 42.54 53.92 50.16
N SER A 712 42.41 52.60 49.93
CA SER A 712 42.69 51.55 50.96
C SER A 712 42.44 50.08 50.56
N SER A 713 42.42 49.66 49.29
CA SER A 713 42.18 48.24 48.95
C SER A 713 43.12 47.70 47.86
N ARG A 714 44.40 47.62 48.21
CA ARG A 714 45.44 46.98 47.40
C ARG A 714 45.39 45.44 47.26
N PRO A 715 44.65 44.64 48.08
CA PRO A 715 44.66 43.17 47.90
C PRO A 715 43.82 42.66 46.72
N GLN A 716 42.73 43.34 46.35
CA GLN A 716 41.78 42.85 45.32
C GLN A 716 42.26 43.09 43.87
N LEU A 717 43.11 44.10 43.65
CA LEU A 717 43.65 44.42 42.33
C LEU A 717 44.68 43.39 41.84
N VAL A 718 45.43 42.77 42.75
CA VAL A 718 46.45 41.76 42.40
C VAL A 718 45.80 40.44 41.96
N GLN A 719 44.63 40.10 42.52
CA GLN A 719 43.90 38.88 42.16
C GLN A 719 43.29 38.96 40.75
N MET A 720 42.91 40.15 40.28
CA MET A 720 42.44 40.37 38.89
C MET A 720 43.56 40.46 37.85
N GLU A 721 44.76 40.91 38.23
CA GLU A 721 45.93 40.93 37.30
C GLU A 721 46.46 39.53 37.00
N VAL A 722 46.31 38.58 37.93
CA VAL A 722 46.67 37.15 37.74
C VAL A 722 45.63 36.40 36.89
N LEU A 723 44.40 36.94 36.78
CA LEU A 723 43.31 36.38 35.98
C LEU A 723 43.29 36.87 34.52
N MET A 724 44.01 37.96 34.21
CA MET A 724 44.06 38.56 32.87
C MET A 724 45.37 38.29 32.09
N ASN A 725 46.38 37.71 32.74
CA ASN A 725 47.58 37.16 32.10
C ASN A 725 47.53 35.63 32.14
#